data_AF-A0A0D2D9T3-F1
#
_entry.id   AF-A0A0D2D9T3-F1
#
_cell.length_a   1.000
_cell.length_b   1.000
_cell.length_c   1.000
_cell.angle_alpha   90.00
_cell.angle_beta   90.00
_cell.angle_gamma   90.00
#
_symmetry.space_group_name_H-M   'P 1'
#
loop_
_entity.id
_entity.type
_entity.pdbx_description
1 polymer ?
#
loop_
_entity_poly.entity_id
_entity_poly.type
_entity_poly.pdbx_seq_one_letter_code
_entity_poly.pdbx_strand_id
1 'polypeptide(L)'
;MKRKGVEAEQPPLKKRNTSSDAPQWLQSAFRPDLFSDDTVQSFRKSYTTSSPYPHAVVPSLIQEALLRSVRSEIISHIHFTAKETDIYRIHQSGDLANLSNLDAESLKHLPSLVTLRDALYSPEFREWVSTVTGAGKVSGKKTDMAVNVYTPGSYLLCHDDVIGSRRVSYILYLTDPDHPWQPEWGGGLRLFPTETKKNKAGEDIQVPLAEHSVNIPPSFGQLSFFAVRPGESYHDVEEVYHGPDPEADGKRVRMAISGWFHIPQEGEEGFEEGIEQAQAQKSSLAQLKGAANEFDEPQLIFRHFDEPRRVMDSHASKEEVDPGDDQDAEDELLTEQDLTFLLHYMTPSYLTPDMIDDFRSSFVDMSVLQLEQFFNATFAKELKEYISAVEQDAQDARTSESKSHPSNWSIARPPHKHRYAYLQGAEALHRDKTPVSKILTDLLHSHAFKKWLALVTGLKTKGLIRQNAIARRFRRGKDYALANPFNGEQPQIEFTISMTPSRGWEKAEEEDGEEGDAEKAKKGFQMAEKALHNGMPPVDNGEEAEGKGKGKARVVEPEKVQVSTPTEPDYGGEEVYMAGDDDDNASVHSRSLPNVGKKADPAVYKSSMGENDEDDGILFTSPPAWNRFSVVLRDKGTLRFVKYVSQAAQGDRWDIKGEVEVSEDAWDDGPEDEEGGAEDEDEEEDDEDEDEMDDEDEDEDDDEDGDIEGDGEEGEGASAEERYQRRFG
;
A
#
# COMPACT_ATOMS: atom_id res chain seq x y z
N MET A 1 65.14 -27.85 -4.02
CA MET A 1 64.85 -29.23 -3.58
C MET A 1 64.31 -29.18 -2.14
N LYS A 2 62.98 -29.09 -1.99
CA LYS A 2 62.28 -29.04 -0.69
C LYS A 2 61.72 -30.42 -0.35
N ARG A 3 61.86 -30.82 0.91
CA ARG A 3 61.45 -32.11 1.49
C ARG A 3 59.92 -32.29 1.39
N LYS A 4 59.48 -33.50 1.02
CA LYS A 4 58.08 -33.95 1.05
C LYS A 4 57.56 -33.94 2.49
N GLY A 5 56.47 -33.21 2.73
CA GLY A 5 55.65 -33.30 3.94
C GLY A 5 54.59 -34.39 3.79
N VAL A 6 54.31 -35.06 4.91
CA VAL A 6 53.36 -36.17 5.05
C VAL A 6 51.94 -35.60 5.11
N GLU A 7 51.05 -36.04 4.21
CA GLU A 7 49.61 -35.80 4.33
C GLU A 7 49.04 -36.66 5.47
N ALA A 8 48.35 -36.02 6.41
CA ALA A 8 47.55 -36.70 7.42
C ALA A 8 46.20 -37.07 6.80
N GLU A 9 45.89 -38.37 6.77
CA GLU A 9 44.58 -38.89 6.37
C GLU A 9 43.49 -38.34 7.31
N GLN A 10 42.49 -37.66 6.75
CA GLN A 10 41.25 -37.35 7.45
C GLN A 10 40.41 -38.64 7.62
N PRO A 11 39.80 -38.89 8.78
CA PRO A 11 38.93 -40.05 8.95
C PRO A 11 37.65 -39.86 8.11
N PRO A 12 37.07 -40.95 7.57
CA PRO A 12 35.92 -40.84 6.68
C PRO A 12 34.70 -40.30 7.44
N LEU A 13 34.03 -39.33 6.83
CA LEU A 13 32.72 -38.84 7.24
C LEU A 13 31.75 -40.04 7.36
N LYS A 14 31.22 -40.24 8.57
CA LYS A 14 30.17 -41.23 8.82
C LYS A 14 28.97 -40.90 7.95
N LYS A 15 28.72 -41.73 6.93
CA LYS A 15 27.46 -41.76 6.18
C LYS A 15 26.30 -41.86 7.18
N ARG A 16 25.46 -40.82 7.25
CA ARG A 16 24.14 -40.92 7.90
C ARG A 16 23.34 -41.94 7.11
N ASN A 17 22.94 -43.00 7.80
CA ASN A 17 22.12 -44.07 7.25
C ASN A 17 20.79 -43.46 6.78
N THR A 18 20.53 -43.54 5.49
CA THR A 18 19.21 -43.39 4.89
C THR A 18 18.42 -44.67 5.20
N SER A 19 17.78 -44.74 6.37
CA SER A 19 16.70 -45.69 6.63
C SER A 19 15.38 -44.97 6.49
N SER A 20 14.50 -45.51 5.65
CA SER A 20 13.19 -45.00 5.24
C SER A 20 12.07 -45.16 6.29
N ASP A 21 12.41 -45.39 7.55
CA ASP A 21 11.43 -45.42 8.64
C ASP A 21 11.69 -44.21 9.55
N ALA A 22 10.78 -43.24 9.55
CA ALA A 22 10.84 -42.19 10.54
C ALA A 22 10.63 -42.82 11.93
N PRO A 23 11.28 -42.33 12.98
CA PRO A 23 11.07 -42.86 14.32
C PRO A 23 9.58 -42.89 14.71
N GLN A 24 9.08 -44.02 15.22
CA GLN A 24 7.67 -44.20 15.63
C GLN A 24 7.16 -43.11 16.60
N TRP A 25 8.06 -42.45 17.34
CA TRP A 25 7.68 -41.34 18.23
C TRP A 25 7.16 -40.11 17.47
N LEU A 26 7.57 -39.87 16.22
CA LEU A 26 7.07 -38.75 15.41
C LEU A 26 5.59 -38.90 15.09
N GLN A 27 5.12 -40.13 14.83
CA GLN A 27 3.69 -40.40 14.62
C GLN A 27 2.88 -40.17 15.90
N SER A 28 3.48 -40.46 17.07
CA SER A 28 2.82 -40.24 18.36
C SER A 28 2.62 -38.78 18.73
N ALA A 29 3.25 -37.84 18.00
CA ALA A 29 3.01 -36.41 18.16
C ALA A 29 1.64 -35.97 17.63
N PHE A 30 1.05 -36.73 16.70
CA PHE A 30 -0.23 -36.40 16.05
C PHE A 30 -1.43 -37.06 16.72
N ARG A 31 -2.63 -36.60 16.38
CA ARG A 31 -3.87 -37.32 16.70
C ARG A 31 -3.85 -38.76 16.16
N PRO A 32 -4.38 -39.76 16.90
CA PRO A 32 -4.13 -41.18 16.60
C PRO A 32 -4.69 -41.67 15.25
N ASP A 33 -5.73 -41.01 14.75
CA ASP A 33 -6.46 -41.37 13.54
C ASP A 33 -5.97 -40.64 12.28
N LEU A 34 -5.00 -39.71 12.40
CA LEU A 34 -4.59 -38.79 11.33
C LEU A 34 -4.21 -39.53 10.03
N PHE A 35 -3.43 -40.59 10.17
CA PHE A 35 -2.85 -41.35 9.07
C PHE A 35 -3.71 -42.55 8.63
N SER A 36 -4.90 -42.73 9.19
CA SER A 36 -5.82 -43.77 8.72
C SER A 36 -6.40 -43.41 7.35
N ASP A 37 -6.58 -44.40 6.48
CA ASP A 37 -7.08 -44.18 5.11
C ASP A 37 -8.42 -43.43 5.10
N ASP A 38 -9.34 -43.78 6.01
CA ASP A 38 -10.65 -43.12 6.12
C ASP A 38 -10.51 -41.63 6.43
N THR A 39 -9.63 -41.27 7.38
CA THR A 39 -9.38 -39.88 7.76
C THR A 39 -8.70 -39.11 6.62
N VAL A 40 -7.70 -39.70 5.97
CA VAL A 40 -7.02 -39.08 4.81
C VAL A 40 -8.00 -38.79 3.69
N GLN A 41 -8.84 -39.76 3.33
CA GLN A 41 -9.84 -39.59 2.26
C GLN A 41 -10.92 -38.58 2.63
N SER A 42 -11.33 -38.53 3.90
CA SER A 42 -12.27 -37.53 4.41
C SER A 42 -11.71 -36.10 4.25
N PHE A 43 -10.47 -35.86 4.70
CA PHE A 43 -9.83 -34.55 4.54
C PHE A 43 -9.57 -34.20 3.07
N ARG A 44 -9.12 -35.15 2.25
CA ARG A 44 -8.97 -34.93 0.80
C ARG A 44 -10.28 -34.51 0.15
N LYS A 45 -11.38 -35.20 0.46
CA LYS A 45 -12.71 -34.84 -0.05
C LYS A 45 -13.10 -33.43 0.40
N SER A 46 -13.01 -33.13 1.70
CA SER A 46 -13.33 -31.81 2.25
C SER A 46 -12.49 -30.71 1.59
N TYR A 47 -11.19 -30.95 1.42
CA TYR A 47 -10.25 -30.02 0.78
C TYR A 47 -10.70 -29.71 -0.65
N THR A 48 -10.95 -30.73 -1.47
CA THR A 48 -11.34 -30.56 -2.88
C THR A 48 -12.69 -29.87 -3.08
N THR A 49 -13.62 -29.97 -2.13
CA THR A 49 -14.97 -29.38 -2.21
C THR A 49 -15.09 -28.04 -1.51
N SER A 50 -14.02 -27.57 -0.86
CA SER A 50 -14.02 -26.30 -0.14
C SER A 50 -13.97 -25.10 -1.09
N SER A 51 -14.42 -23.94 -0.60
CA SER A 51 -14.56 -22.68 -1.33
C SER A 51 -14.16 -21.53 -0.38
N PRO A 52 -13.56 -20.42 -0.83
CA PRO A 52 -13.42 -19.95 -2.22
C PRO A 52 -12.41 -20.70 -3.08
N TYR A 53 -11.41 -21.32 -2.44
CA TYR A 53 -10.45 -22.21 -3.07
C TYR A 53 -10.15 -23.38 -2.14
N PRO A 54 -9.51 -24.46 -2.64
CA PRO A 54 -9.21 -25.64 -1.84
C PRO A 54 -8.34 -25.34 -0.60
N HIS A 55 -8.92 -25.54 0.58
CA HIS A 55 -8.32 -25.37 1.90
C HIS A 55 -8.81 -26.46 2.86
N ALA A 56 -8.08 -26.69 3.95
CA ALA A 56 -8.47 -27.63 4.99
C ALA A 56 -8.28 -27.02 6.39
N VAL A 57 -9.14 -27.44 7.31
CA VAL A 57 -9.09 -27.11 8.74
C VAL A 57 -9.08 -28.43 9.52
N VAL A 58 -7.98 -28.71 10.21
CA VAL A 58 -7.77 -29.94 10.99
C VAL A 58 -7.83 -29.59 12.46
N PRO A 59 -8.90 -29.96 13.19
CA PRO A 59 -8.96 -29.74 14.62
C PRO A 59 -8.03 -30.70 15.36
N SER A 60 -7.36 -30.19 16.41
CA SER A 60 -6.52 -30.96 17.32
C SER A 60 -5.50 -31.83 16.59
N LEU A 61 -4.72 -31.22 15.69
CA LEU A 61 -3.72 -31.93 14.87
C LEU A 61 -2.68 -32.66 15.73
N ILE A 62 -2.16 -31.96 16.73
CA ILE A 62 -1.06 -32.38 17.60
C ILE A 62 -1.63 -32.81 18.95
N GLN A 63 -1.01 -33.82 19.57
CA GLN A 63 -1.34 -34.25 20.94
C GLN A 63 -1.28 -33.06 21.90
N GLU A 64 -2.35 -32.88 22.67
CA GLU A 64 -2.55 -31.70 23.51
C GLU A 64 -1.39 -31.47 24.48
N ALA A 65 -0.86 -32.55 25.09
CA ALA A 65 0.25 -32.47 26.02
C ALA A 65 1.53 -31.88 25.38
N LEU A 66 1.87 -32.33 24.16
CA LEU A 66 3.01 -31.79 23.42
C LEU A 66 2.78 -30.31 23.08
N LEU A 67 1.60 -29.97 22.57
CA LEU A 67 1.31 -28.60 22.14
C LEU A 67 1.26 -27.61 23.31
N ARG A 68 0.78 -28.04 24.49
CA ARG A 68 0.86 -27.25 25.72
C ARG A 68 2.31 -27.00 26.12
N SER A 69 3.18 -28.01 26.05
CA SER A 69 4.62 -27.85 26.30
C SER A 69 5.28 -26.89 25.31
N VAL A 70 4.96 -27.00 24.01
CA VAL A 70 5.43 -26.05 22.98
C VAL A 70 5.03 -24.62 23.32
N ARG A 71 3.75 -24.40 23.67
CA ARG A 71 3.25 -23.06 24.05
C ARG A 71 3.99 -22.53 25.27
N SER A 72 4.21 -23.35 26.30
CA SER A 72 4.97 -22.95 27.50
C SER A 72 6.43 -22.59 27.18
N GLU A 73 7.10 -23.34 26.31
CA GLU A 73 8.46 -23.05 25.86
C GLU A 73 8.54 -21.71 25.13
N ILE A 74 7.65 -21.48 24.15
CA ILE A 74 7.57 -20.21 23.42
C ILE A 74 7.36 -19.04 24.38
N ILE A 75 6.43 -19.18 25.33
CA ILE A 75 6.11 -18.13 26.30
C ILE A 75 7.28 -17.83 27.24
N SER A 76 8.10 -18.82 27.56
CA SER A 76 9.16 -18.68 28.57
C SER A 76 10.50 -18.24 27.99
N HIS A 77 10.72 -18.48 26.70
CA HIS A 77 12.06 -18.42 26.11
C HIS A 77 12.16 -17.58 24.83
N ILE A 78 11.03 -17.19 24.21
CA ILE A 78 11.05 -16.41 22.97
C ILE A 78 10.60 -14.98 23.24
N HIS A 79 11.44 -14.03 22.83
CA HIS A 79 11.12 -12.60 22.85
C HIS A 79 10.51 -12.20 21.50
N PHE A 80 9.48 -11.35 21.56
CA PHE A 80 8.80 -10.83 20.38
C PHE A 80 8.97 -9.32 20.30
N THR A 81 9.16 -8.83 19.09
CA THR A 81 9.26 -7.40 18.79
C THR A 81 8.07 -7.03 17.92
N ALA A 82 7.39 -5.94 18.28
CA ALA A 82 6.36 -5.35 17.44
C ALA A 82 6.98 -4.92 16.12
N LYS A 83 6.36 -5.30 15.01
CA LYS A 83 6.69 -4.86 13.67
C LYS A 83 5.44 -4.39 12.98
N GLU A 84 5.60 -3.32 12.25
CA GLU A 84 4.52 -2.65 11.57
C GLU A 84 5.00 -2.23 10.18
N THR A 85 4.14 -2.45 9.20
CA THR A 85 4.31 -2.09 7.79
C THR A 85 2.98 -1.58 7.27
N ASP A 86 2.91 -1.15 6.01
CA ASP A 86 1.63 -0.88 5.33
C ASP A 86 0.65 -2.08 5.40
N ILE A 87 1.15 -3.32 5.27
CA ILE A 87 0.34 -4.54 5.14
C ILE A 87 0.07 -5.27 6.47
N TYR A 88 0.85 -5.06 7.53
CA TYR A 88 0.62 -5.73 8.81
C TYR A 88 1.02 -4.93 10.05
N ARG A 89 0.45 -5.34 11.19
CA ARG A 89 0.96 -5.02 12.53
C ARG A 89 0.96 -6.30 13.35
N ILE A 90 2.14 -6.82 13.68
CA ILE A 90 2.30 -8.11 14.36
C ILE A 90 3.51 -8.11 15.30
N HIS A 91 3.54 -9.03 16.25
CA HIS A 91 4.71 -9.29 17.06
C HIS A 91 5.44 -10.50 16.50
N GLN A 92 6.61 -10.26 15.91
CA GLN A 92 7.46 -11.32 15.35
C GLN A 92 8.60 -11.61 16.31
N SER A 93 9.03 -12.86 16.32
CA SER A 93 10.22 -13.25 17.06
C SER A 93 11.46 -12.84 16.25
N GLY A 94 12.18 -11.82 16.73
CA GLY A 94 13.29 -11.18 16.02
C GLY A 94 14.42 -12.13 15.60
N ASP A 95 14.64 -13.20 16.38
CA ASP A 95 15.65 -14.23 16.16
C ASP A 95 15.16 -15.44 15.33
N LEU A 96 13.89 -15.44 14.92
CA LEU A 96 13.14 -16.64 14.51
C LEU A 96 12.50 -16.53 13.13
N ALA A 97 13.02 -15.67 12.26
CA ALA A 97 12.64 -15.65 10.84
C ALA A 97 12.70 -17.06 10.20
N ASN A 98 13.50 -17.96 10.77
CA ASN A 98 13.32 -19.40 10.61
C ASN A 98 13.85 -20.13 11.86
N LEU A 99 13.06 -21.04 12.44
CA LEU A 99 13.50 -21.91 13.55
C LEU A 99 14.79 -22.70 13.24
N SER A 100 15.13 -22.88 11.97
CA SER A 100 16.39 -23.49 11.53
C SER A 100 17.64 -22.66 11.87
N ASN A 101 17.48 -21.37 12.16
CA ASN A 101 18.59 -20.43 12.35
C ASN A 101 18.92 -20.17 13.82
N LEU A 102 18.15 -20.74 14.75
CA LEU A 102 18.46 -20.66 16.18
C LEU A 102 19.77 -21.38 16.49
N ASP A 103 20.58 -20.77 17.36
CA ASP A 103 21.81 -21.37 17.81
C ASP A 103 21.55 -22.59 18.71
N ALA A 104 22.57 -23.44 18.85
CA ALA A 104 22.44 -24.70 19.56
C ALA A 104 22.18 -24.54 21.07
N GLU A 105 22.44 -23.38 21.69
CA GLU A 105 22.05 -23.12 23.08
C GLU A 105 20.57 -22.80 23.16
N SER A 106 20.06 -21.91 22.30
CA SER A 106 18.63 -21.56 22.24
C SER A 106 17.74 -22.79 21.98
N LEU A 107 18.16 -23.70 21.09
CA LEU A 107 17.42 -24.94 20.81
C LEU A 107 17.35 -25.90 22.01
N LYS A 108 18.28 -25.84 22.98
CA LYS A 108 18.19 -26.67 24.20
C LYS A 108 17.04 -26.27 25.10
N HIS A 109 16.59 -25.02 25.02
CA HIS A 109 15.45 -24.50 25.78
C HIS A 109 14.11 -24.74 25.09
N LEU A 110 14.12 -25.27 23.86
CA LEU A 110 12.93 -25.45 23.01
C LEU A 110 12.74 -26.91 22.52
N PRO A 111 12.92 -27.96 23.36
CA PRO A 111 12.89 -29.35 22.90
C PRO A 111 11.52 -29.80 22.39
N SER A 112 10.42 -29.30 22.93
CA SER A 112 9.07 -29.62 22.46
C SER A 112 8.80 -28.96 21.11
N LEU A 113 9.26 -27.72 20.91
CA LEU A 113 9.16 -27.03 19.63
C LEU A 113 9.97 -27.72 18.52
N VAL A 114 11.17 -28.24 18.86
CA VAL A 114 11.97 -29.08 17.94
C VAL A 114 11.21 -30.37 17.60
N THR A 115 10.62 -31.03 18.59
CA THR A 115 9.79 -32.24 18.41
C THR A 115 8.62 -31.96 17.46
N LEU A 116 7.93 -30.82 17.63
CA LEU A 116 6.84 -30.39 16.75
C LEU A 116 7.33 -30.13 15.32
N ARG A 117 8.44 -29.41 15.14
CA ARG A 117 9.03 -29.16 13.81
C ARG A 117 9.34 -30.48 13.11
N ASP A 118 10.06 -31.37 13.79
CA ASP A 118 10.47 -32.64 13.21
C ASP A 118 9.26 -33.52 12.85
N ALA A 119 8.17 -33.45 13.63
CA ALA A 119 6.90 -34.09 13.31
C ALA A 119 6.23 -33.49 12.06
N LEU A 120 6.11 -32.15 11.98
CA LEU A 120 5.51 -31.47 10.83
C LEU A 120 6.31 -31.67 9.52
N TYR A 121 7.62 -31.83 9.58
CA TYR A 121 8.45 -32.08 8.39
C TYR A 121 8.79 -33.57 8.18
N SER A 122 8.19 -34.46 8.97
CA SER A 122 8.36 -35.91 8.84
C SER A 122 7.89 -36.41 7.46
N PRO A 123 8.49 -37.50 6.92
CA PRO A 123 8.02 -38.13 5.69
C PRO A 123 6.52 -38.45 5.68
N GLU A 124 5.99 -38.97 6.80
CA GLU A 124 4.60 -39.38 6.92
C GLU A 124 3.64 -38.20 6.84
N PHE A 125 3.93 -37.10 7.56
CA PHE A 125 3.08 -35.92 7.51
C PHE A 125 3.18 -35.18 6.18
N ARG A 126 4.38 -35.12 5.56
CA ARG A 126 4.53 -34.56 4.21
C ARG A 126 3.78 -35.36 3.16
N GLU A 127 3.74 -36.70 3.28
CA GLU A 127 2.92 -37.53 2.41
C GLU A 127 1.42 -37.29 2.64
N TRP A 128 1.02 -37.14 3.90
CA TRP A 128 -0.35 -36.77 4.26
C TRP A 128 -0.77 -35.43 3.64
N VAL A 129 0.06 -34.38 3.76
CA VAL A 129 -0.18 -33.06 3.15
C VAL A 129 -0.26 -33.17 1.63
N SER A 130 0.69 -33.88 1.00
CA SER A 130 0.71 -34.10 -0.46
C SER A 130 -0.57 -34.81 -0.93
N THR A 131 -1.03 -35.81 -0.17
CA THR A 131 -2.23 -36.60 -0.48
C THR A 131 -3.51 -35.81 -0.26
N VAL A 132 -3.63 -35.01 0.81
CA VAL A 132 -4.85 -34.22 1.06
C VAL A 132 -4.97 -33.08 0.05
N THR A 133 -3.87 -32.36 -0.20
CA THR A 133 -3.88 -31.19 -1.10
C THR A 133 -3.90 -31.56 -2.59
N GLY A 134 -3.23 -32.66 -2.95
CA GLY A 134 -2.92 -32.96 -4.35
C GLY A 134 -1.91 -32.00 -4.97
N ALA A 135 -1.18 -31.19 -4.19
CA ALA A 135 -0.23 -30.19 -4.68
C ALA A 135 1.13 -30.78 -5.13
N GLY A 136 1.28 -32.10 -5.10
CA GLY A 136 2.53 -32.80 -5.34
C GLY A 136 3.39 -32.92 -4.07
N LYS A 137 4.56 -33.54 -4.20
CA LYS A 137 5.50 -33.78 -3.08
C LYS A 137 6.00 -32.45 -2.50
N VAL A 138 6.39 -32.46 -1.23
CA VAL A 138 6.92 -31.28 -0.54
C VAL A 138 8.26 -31.57 0.15
N SER A 139 9.11 -30.55 0.25
CA SER A 139 10.45 -30.63 0.85
C SER A 139 10.38 -30.96 2.35
N GLY A 140 11.25 -31.85 2.80
CA GLY A 140 11.55 -32.07 4.23
C GLY A 140 12.85 -31.40 4.68
N LYS A 141 13.74 -31.02 3.75
CA LYS A 141 14.99 -30.30 4.03
C LYS A 141 14.77 -28.80 4.23
N LYS A 142 13.96 -28.17 3.37
CA LYS A 142 13.69 -26.73 3.41
C LYS A 142 12.52 -26.48 4.35
N THR A 143 12.84 -26.38 5.64
CA THR A 143 11.88 -26.04 6.69
C THR A 143 11.70 -24.52 6.73
N ASP A 144 10.47 -24.05 6.77
CA ASP A 144 10.14 -22.64 6.91
C ASP A 144 8.99 -22.50 7.92
N MET A 145 9.32 -22.02 9.11
CA MET A 145 8.38 -21.95 10.23
C MET A 145 8.74 -20.80 11.16
N ALA A 146 7.77 -19.94 11.43
CA ALA A 146 7.90 -18.75 12.27
C ALA A 146 6.76 -18.69 13.30
N VAL A 147 7.07 -18.13 14.46
CA VAL A 147 6.07 -17.86 15.51
C VAL A 147 5.67 -16.40 15.41
N ASN A 148 4.36 -16.17 15.26
CA ASN A 148 3.77 -14.83 15.20
C ASN A 148 2.72 -14.68 16.32
N VAL A 149 2.72 -13.51 16.94
CA VAL A 149 1.76 -13.15 17.98
C VAL A 149 0.98 -11.92 17.54
N TYR A 150 -0.35 -12.04 17.59
CA TYR A 150 -1.31 -10.98 17.32
C TYR A 150 -1.98 -10.61 18.64
N THR A 151 -1.87 -9.35 19.01
CA THR A 151 -2.56 -8.73 20.17
C THR A 151 -3.63 -7.76 19.67
N PRO A 152 -4.47 -7.17 20.53
CA PRO A 152 -5.42 -6.14 20.11
C PRO A 152 -4.81 -5.09 19.16
N GLY A 153 -5.50 -4.82 18.05
CA GLY A 153 -5.09 -3.96 16.93
C GLY A 153 -4.08 -4.58 15.97
N SER A 154 -3.63 -5.83 16.18
CA SER A 154 -2.77 -6.56 15.23
C SER A 154 -3.61 -7.14 14.09
N TYR A 155 -3.06 -7.14 12.88
CA TYR A 155 -3.68 -7.66 11.66
C TYR A 155 -2.61 -8.02 10.61
N LEU A 156 -3.01 -8.75 9.57
CA LEU A 156 -2.24 -8.95 8.34
C LEU A 156 -3.22 -8.87 7.18
N LEU A 157 -3.02 -7.94 6.25
CA LEU A 157 -3.96 -7.63 5.17
C LEU A 157 -3.83 -8.64 4.01
N CYS A 158 -4.65 -8.44 2.97
CA CYS A 158 -4.85 -9.43 1.91
C CYS A 158 -3.59 -9.67 1.07
N HIS A 159 -3.19 -10.94 0.95
CA HIS A 159 -2.05 -11.41 0.17
C HIS A 159 -2.29 -12.86 -0.30
N ASP A 160 -1.44 -13.40 -1.18
CA ASP A 160 -1.66 -14.74 -1.78
C ASP A 160 -0.59 -15.79 -1.44
N ASP A 161 0.44 -15.41 -0.68
CA ASP A 161 1.58 -16.25 -0.27
C ASP A 161 2.53 -16.71 -1.39
N VAL A 162 2.44 -16.14 -2.60
CA VAL A 162 3.16 -16.62 -3.80
C VAL A 162 4.58 -16.07 -3.84
N ILE A 163 5.45 -16.62 -2.98
CA ILE A 163 6.85 -16.21 -2.85
C ILE A 163 7.78 -17.41 -3.05
N GLY A 164 8.77 -17.27 -3.95
CA GLY A 164 9.81 -18.27 -4.19
C GLY A 164 9.28 -19.67 -4.47
N SER A 165 9.70 -20.65 -3.66
CA SER A 165 9.32 -22.07 -3.79
C SER A 165 8.22 -22.54 -2.83
N ARG A 166 7.47 -21.63 -2.22
CA ARG A 166 6.35 -22.00 -1.35
C ARG A 166 5.31 -22.81 -2.15
N ARG A 167 4.85 -23.93 -1.60
CA ARG A 167 3.89 -24.85 -2.26
C ARG A 167 2.63 -25.06 -1.44
N VAL A 168 2.74 -25.18 -0.12
CA VAL A 168 1.58 -25.27 0.79
C VAL A 168 1.84 -24.35 1.98
N SER A 169 0.92 -23.41 2.22
CA SER A 169 0.90 -22.55 3.41
C SER A 169 0.15 -23.26 4.54
N TYR A 170 0.64 -23.12 5.77
CA TYR A 170 -0.04 -23.65 6.94
C TYR A 170 0.05 -22.71 8.15
N ILE A 171 -0.96 -22.78 9.00
CA ILE A 171 -1.07 -22.02 10.25
C ILE A 171 -1.56 -22.99 11.32
N LEU A 172 -0.70 -23.28 12.31
CA LEU A 172 -1.05 -24.02 13.52
C LEU A 172 -1.32 -23.02 14.65
N TYR A 173 -2.52 -23.07 15.23
CA TYR A 173 -2.94 -22.12 16.25
C TYR A 173 -2.58 -22.60 17.67
N LEU A 174 -1.98 -21.71 18.44
CA LEU A 174 -1.57 -21.93 19.83
C LEU A 174 -2.24 -20.89 20.75
N THR A 175 -3.52 -20.58 20.51
CA THR A 175 -4.33 -19.73 21.41
C THR A 175 -4.35 -20.30 22.83
N ASP A 176 -4.80 -19.54 23.83
CA ASP A 176 -4.90 -20.07 25.19
C ASP A 176 -5.83 -21.30 25.24
N PRO A 177 -5.33 -22.49 25.62
CA PRO A 177 -6.18 -23.68 25.73
C PRO A 177 -7.15 -23.62 26.93
N ASP A 178 -6.86 -22.81 27.93
CA ASP A 178 -7.67 -22.69 29.15
C ASP A 178 -8.64 -21.49 29.09
N HIS A 179 -8.42 -20.57 28.13
CA HIS A 179 -9.34 -19.51 27.74
C HIS A 179 -9.62 -19.58 26.22
N PRO A 180 -10.54 -20.44 25.76
CA PRO A 180 -10.79 -20.66 24.35
C PRO A 180 -11.16 -19.38 23.60
N TRP A 181 -10.57 -19.22 22.42
CA TRP A 181 -10.81 -18.07 21.53
C TRP A 181 -12.28 -17.95 21.13
N GLN A 182 -12.80 -16.72 21.13
CA GLN A 182 -14.15 -16.42 20.67
C GLN A 182 -14.11 -15.74 19.29
N PRO A 183 -14.99 -16.10 18.35
CA PRO A 183 -15.03 -15.47 17.02
C PRO A 183 -15.17 -13.94 17.06
N GLU A 184 -15.87 -13.40 18.06
CA GLU A 184 -16.11 -11.96 18.23
C GLU A 184 -14.85 -11.18 18.65
N TRP A 185 -13.76 -11.88 18.96
CA TRP A 185 -12.46 -11.26 19.24
C TRP A 185 -11.67 -10.96 17.97
N GLY A 186 -12.17 -11.34 16.79
CA GLY A 186 -11.48 -11.21 15.51
C GLY A 186 -10.32 -12.21 15.40
N GLY A 187 -9.26 -11.86 14.66
CA GLY A 187 -8.12 -12.75 14.46
C GLY A 187 -8.41 -13.97 13.57
N GLY A 188 -9.55 -14.02 12.90
CA GLY A 188 -9.89 -15.10 11.98
C GLY A 188 -9.06 -15.09 10.70
N LEU A 189 -8.82 -16.28 10.14
CA LEU A 189 -8.26 -16.42 8.79
C LEU A 189 -9.38 -16.21 7.77
N ARG A 190 -9.33 -15.12 7.00
CA ARG A 190 -10.35 -14.82 5.99
C ARG A 190 -9.85 -15.22 4.61
N LEU A 191 -10.72 -15.84 3.81
CA LEU A 191 -10.40 -16.31 2.45
C LEU A 191 -11.23 -15.55 1.42
N PHE A 192 -10.57 -15.09 0.35
CA PHE A 192 -11.20 -14.25 -0.66
C PHE A 192 -11.51 -15.04 -1.94
N PRO A 193 -12.74 -14.94 -2.47
CA PRO A 193 -13.09 -15.45 -3.79
C PRO A 193 -12.46 -14.62 -4.90
N THR A 194 -12.23 -15.27 -6.04
CA THR A 194 -11.84 -14.62 -7.30
C THR A 194 -12.94 -14.78 -8.34
N GLU A 195 -12.96 -13.86 -9.28
CA GLU A 195 -13.74 -13.96 -10.51
C GLU A 195 -12.83 -13.96 -11.73
N THR A 196 -13.20 -14.71 -12.76
CA THR A 196 -12.45 -14.75 -14.02
C THR A 196 -12.93 -13.64 -14.95
N LYS A 197 -12.04 -12.74 -15.36
CA LYS A 197 -12.29 -11.69 -16.37
C LYS A 197 -11.36 -11.86 -17.57
N LYS A 198 -11.77 -11.37 -18.73
CA LYS A 198 -10.94 -11.32 -19.94
C LYS A 198 -10.30 -9.95 -20.08
N ASN A 199 -8.97 -9.90 -20.16
CA ASN A 199 -8.24 -8.65 -20.42
C ASN A 199 -8.37 -8.21 -21.89
N LYS A 200 -7.86 -7.03 -22.23
CA LYS A 200 -7.81 -6.53 -23.62
C LYS A 200 -7.12 -7.48 -24.62
N ALA A 201 -6.19 -8.31 -24.16
CA ALA A 201 -5.51 -9.32 -24.97
C ALA A 201 -6.30 -10.63 -25.13
N GLY A 202 -7.47 -10.77 -24.49
CA GLY A 202 -8.31 -11.95 -24.52
C GLY A 202 -7.90 -13.07 -23.55
N GLU A 203 -6.91 -12.83 -22.70
CA GLU A 203 -6.43 -13.76 -21.66
C GLU A 203 -7.38 -13.76 -20.46
N ASP A 204 -7.61 -14.94 -19.87
CA ASP A 204 -8.38 -15.09 -18.63
C ASP A 204 -7.51 -14.73 -17.41
N ILE A 205 -7.97 -13.75 -16.63
CA ILE A 205 -7.30 -13.23 -15.43
C ILE A 205 -8.20 -13.48 -14.22
N GLN A 206 -7.63 -14.01 -13.13
CA GLN A 206 -8.31 -14.13 -11.84
C GLN A 206 -8.21 -12.80 -11.10
N VAL A 207 -9.36 -12.21 -10.77
CA VAL A 207 -9.45 -10.94 -10.06
C VAL A 207 -10.12 -11.19 -8.71
N PRO A 208 -9.46 -10.90 -7.57
CA PRO A 208 -10.07 -11.09 -6.25
C PRO A 208 -11.21 -10.09 -6.01
N LEU A 209 -12.27 -10.57 -5.36
CA LEU A 209 -13.35 -9.70 -4.90
C LEU A 209 -12.94 -8.92 -3.65
N ALA A 210 -13.57 -7.77 -3.43
CA ALA A 210 -13.28 -6.90 -2.28
C ALA A 210 -13.66 -7.52 -0.92
N GLU A 211 -14.62 -8.45 -0.91
CA GLU A 211 -15.14 -9.09 0.30
C GLU A 211 -14.69 -10.56 0.37
N HIS A 212 -14.36 -11.00 1.58
CA HIS A 212 -14.10 -12.40 1.86
C HIS A 212 -15.42 -13.19 1.87
N SER A 213 -15.35 -14.48 1.59
CA SER A 213 -16.53 -15.38 1.64
C SER A 213 -16.47 -16.38 2.80
N VAL A 214 -15.30 -16.55 3.42
CA VAL A 214 -15.05 -17.45 4.54
C VAL A 214 -14.22 -16.72 5.60
N ASN A 215 -14.56 -16.92 6.87
CA ASN A 215 -13.78 -16.50 8.03
C ASN A 215 -13.65 -17.69 8.99
N ILE A 216 -12.42 -18.12 9.30
CA ILE A 216 -12.10 -19.28 10.14
C ILE A 216 -11.50 -18.77 11.46
N PRO A 217 -12.25 -18.82 12.59
CA PRO A 217 -11.73 -18.45 13.90
C PRO A 217 -10.61 -19.39 14.35
N PRO A 218 -9.52 -18.86 14.96
CA PRO A 218 -8.43 -19.69 15.46
C PRO A 218 -8.88 -20.50 16.67
N SER A 219 -8.32 -21.69 16.85
CA SER A 219 -8.59 -22.54 18.01
C SER A 219 -7.36 -23.37 18.37
N PHE A 220 -7.12 -23.62 19.66
CA PHE A 220 -5.91 -24.31 20.10
C PHE A 220 -5.75 -25.69 19.44
N GLY A 221 -4.60 -25.91 18.80
CA GLY A 221 -4.28 -27.16 18.10
C GLY A 221 -4.98 -27.34 16.76
N GLN A 222 -5.75 -26.36 16.29
CA GLN A 222 -6.29 -26.34 14.93
C GLN A 222 -5.16 -26.00 13.94
N LEU A 223 -5.10 -26.73 12.82
CA LEU A 223 -4.26 -26.42 11.68
C LEU A 223 -5.14 -26.00 10.51
N SER A 224 -4.90 -24.82 9.95
CA SER A 224 -5.43 -24.42 8.64
C SER A 224 -4.33 -24.49 7.60
N PHE A 225 -4.61 -25.03 6.42
CA PHE A 225 -3.63 -25.07 5.33
C PHE A 225 -4.28 -25.08 3.94
N PHE A 226 -3.53 -24.60 2.96
CA PHE A 226 -3.93 -24.55 1.54
C PHE A 226 -2.71 -24.55 0.63
N ALA A 227 -2.87 -25.08 -0.58
CA ALA A 227 -1.85 -24.97 -1.61
C ALA A 227 -1.71 -23.50 -2.06
N VAL A 228 -0.48 -23.04 -2.24
CA VAL A 228 -0.17 -21.70 -2.75
C VAL A 228 -0.50 -21.67 -4.25
N ARG A 229 -1.37 -20.75 -4.65
CA ARG A 229 -1.87 -20.63 -6.02
C ARG A 229 -1.80 -19.18 -6.50
N PRO A 230 -0.91 -18.87 -7.46
CA PRO A 230 -0.79 -17.53 -8.06
C PRO A 230 -2.14 -16.95 -8.48
N GLY A 231 -2.51 -15.82 -7.89
CA GLY A 231 -3.76 -15.12 -8.23
C GLY A 231 -5.05 -15.79 -7.75
N GLU A 232 -4.99 -16.83 -6.89
CA GLU A 232 -6.19 -17.49 -6.34
C GLU A 232 -6.19 -17.56 -4.81
N SER A 233 -5.06 -17.89 -4.17
CA SER A 233 -5.00 -18.18 -2.72
C SER A 233 -4.99 -16.93 -1.83
N TYR A 234 -5.81 -15.94 -2.16
CA TYR A 234 -5.91 -14.69 -1.42
C TYR A 234 -6.53 -14.91 -0.03
N HIS A 235 -5.84 -14.42 0.99
CA HIS A 235 -6.27 -14.51 2.38
C HIS A 235 -5.69 -13.37 3.22
N ASP A 236 -6.24 -13.21 4.41
CA ASP A 236 -5.74 -12.26 5.40
C ASP A 236 -5.96 -12.78 6.83
N VAL A 237 -5.43 -12.05 7.81
CA VAL A 237 -5.76 -12.23 9.23
C VAL A 237 -6.56 -11.02 9.68
N GLU A 238 -7.84 -11.25 10.02
CA GLU A 238 -8.71 -10.26 10.62
C GLU A 238 -8.06 -9.61 11.84
N GLU A 239 -8.30 -8.31 12.03
CA GLU A 239 -7.84 -7.60 13.21
C GLU A 239 -8.25 -8.32 14.49
N VAL A 240 -7.33 -8.43 15.45
CA VAL A 240 -7.68 -8.82 16.82
C VAL A 240 -8.31 -7.62 17.49
N TYR A 241 -9.59 -7.69 17.82
CA TYR A 241 -10.33 -6.54 18.33
C TYR A 241 -9.99 -6.24 19.80
N HIS A 242 -10.00 -4.96 20.15
CA HIS A 242 -9.95 -4.52 21.54
C HIS A 242 -11.21 -4.98 22.30
N GLY A 243 -11.02 -5.38 23.55
CA GLY A 243 -12.09 -5.82 24.45
C GLY A 243 -12.34 -4.82 25.58
N PRO A 244 -13.54 -4.84 26.20
CA PRO A 244 -13.85 -3.96 27.33
C PRO A 244 -13.10 -4.35 28.62
N ASP A 245 -12.71 -5.62 28.76
CA ASP A 245 -11.95 -6.14 29.89
C ASP A 245 -10.82 -7.06 29.40
N PRO A 246 -9.60 -6.51 29.21
CA PRO A 246 -8.47 -7.28 28.72
C PRO A 246 -8.06 -8.45 29.62
N GLU A 247 -8.25 -8.37 30.94
CA GLU A 247 -7.82 -9.42 31.85
C GLU A 247 -8.82 -10.59 31.87
N ALA A 248 -10.13 -10.31 31.77
CA ALA A 248 -11.15 -11.36 31.67
C ALA A 248 -11.05 -12.18 30.37
N ASP A 249 -10.64 -11.55 29.26
CA ASP A 249 -10.53 -12.18 27.93
C ASP A 249 -9.14 -12.81 27.69
N GLY A 250 -8.33 -13.02 28.72
CA GLY A 250 -6.97 -13.58 28.58
C GLY A 250 -6.06 -12.75 27.67
N LYS A 251 -6.29 -11.43 27.64
CA LYS A 251 -5.59 -10.41 26.83
C LYS A 251 -5.73 -10.57 25.31
N ARG A 252 -6.58 -11.49 24.84
CA ARG A 252 -6.81 -11.78 23.41
C ARG A 252 -5.49 -11.98 22.63
N VAL A 253 -4.60 -12.81 23.17
CA VAL A 253 -3.32 -13.12 22.53
C VAL A 253 -3.48 -14.29 21.55
N ARG A 254 -3.56 -13.98 20.26
CA ARG A 254 -3.57 -14.97 19.19
C ARG A 254 -2.13 -15.32 18.80
N MET A 255 -1.64 -16.43 19.33
CA MET A 255 -0.35 -17.00 18.95
C MET A 255 -0.55 -18.08 17.89
N ALA A 256 0.28 -18.04 16.85
CA ALA A 256 0.27 -19.07 15.81
C ALA A 256 1.70 -19.39 15.36
N ILE A 257 1.89 -20.64 14.96
CA ILE A 257 3.07 -21.09 14.22
C ILE A 257 2.63 -21.18 12.75
N SER A 258 3.12 -20.28 11.93
CA SER A 258 2.88 -20.27 10.48
C SER A 258 4.12 -20.75 9.74
N GLY A 259 3.94 -21.34 8.57
CA GLY A 259 5.05 -21.78 7.76
C GLY A 259 4.64 -22.26 6.39
N TRP A 260 5.63 -22.67 5.61
CA TRP A 260 5.43 -23.16 4.26
C TRP A 260 6.17 -24.48 4.02
N PHE A 261 5.47 -25.41 3.39
CA PHE A 261 6.11 -26.51 2.72
C PHE A 261 6.57 -26.06 1.34
N HIS A 262 7.84 -26.30 1.01
CA HIS A 262 8.43 -25.90 -0.26
C HIS A 262 8.39 -27.00 -1.32
N ILE A 263 8.60 -26.62 -2.58
CA ILE A 263 8.97 -27.55 -3.65
C ILE A 263 10.18 -28.40 -3.19
N PRO A 264 10.19 -29.73 -3.42
CA PRO A 264 11.32 -30.59 -3.09
C PRO A 264 12.64 -30.04 -3.64
N GLN A 265 13.72 -30.20 -2.88
CA GLN A 265 15.06 -29.72 -3.20
C GLN A 265 15.92 -30.84 -3.80
N GLU A 266 17.08 -30.50 -4.37
CA GLU A 266 17.97 -31.50 -4.98
C GLU A 266 18.25 -32.69 -4.03
N GLY A 267 18.06 -33.89 -4.56
CA GLY A 267 18.20 -35.15 -3.81
C GLY A 267 17.05 -35.46 -2.84
N GLU A 268 15.90 -34.79 -2.94
CA GLU A 268 14.65 -35.20 -2.28
C GLU A 268 13.71 -35.92 -3.25
N GLU A 269 12.80 -36.73 -2.70
CA GLU A 269 11.76 -37.41 -3.49
C GLU A 269 10.82 -36.38 -4.15
N GLY A 270 10.59 -36.53 -5.46
CA GLY A 270 9.77 -35.61 -6.24
C GLY A 270 10.47 -34.30 -6.62
N PHE A 271 11.80 -34.23 -6.48
CA PHE A 271 12.59 -33.13 -7.07
C PHE A 271 12.56 -33.20 -8.60
N GLU A 272 12.26 -32.06 -9.21
CA GLU A 272 12.31 -31.86 -10.65
C GLU A 272 13.07 -30.57 -10.92
N GLU A 273 14.14 -30.67 -11.71
CA GLU A 273 14.98 -29.54 -12.07
C GLU A 273 14.17 -28.49 -12.86
N GLY A 274 14.27 -27.22 -12.49
CA GLY A 274 13.59 -26.12 -13.19
C GLY A 274 12.21 -25.73 -12.65
N ILE A 275 11.55 -26.53 -11.80
CA ILE A 275 10.19 -26.18 -11.30
C ILE A 275 10.22 -24.93 -10.43
N GLU A 276 11.18 -24.81 -9.51
CA GLU A 276 11.29 -23.64 -8.62
C GLU A 276 11.52 -22.37 -9.44
N GLN A 277 12.40 -22.42 -10.45
CA GLN A 277 12.65 -21.30 -11.36
C GLN A 277 11.40 -20.98 -12.20
N ALA A 278 10.71 -21.98 -12.73
CA ALA A 278 9.50 -21.78 -13.51
C ALA A 278 8.35 -21.19 -12.67
N GLN A 279 8.22 -21.58 -11.40
CA GLN A 279 7.24 -21.01 -10.48
C GLN A 279 7.59 -19.56 -10.13
N ALA A 280 8.86 -19.27 -9.81
CA ALA A 280 9.31 -17.91 -9.55
C ALA A 280 9.12 -16.99 -10.77
N GLN A 281 9.39 -17.49 -11.98
CA GLN A 281 9.11 -16.78 -13.23
C GLN A 281 7.61 -16.55 -13.44
N LYS A 282 6.75 -17.52 -13.17
CA LYS A 282 5.30 -17.33 -13.28
C LYS A 282 4.75 -16.33 -12.26
N SER A 283 5.26 -16.34 -11.03
CA SER A 283 4.87 -15.38 -9.98
C SER A 283 5.26 -13.95 -10.37
N SER A 284 6.54 -13.74 -10.71
CA SER A 284 7.03 -12.44 -11.16
C SER A 284 6.32 -11.97 -12.42
N LEU A 285 6.05 -12.84 -13.39
CA LEU A 285 5.36 -12.48 -14.63
C LEU A 285 3.86 -12.19 -14.40
N ALA A 286 3.20 -12.84 -13.44
CA ALA A 286 1.83 -12.50 -13.03
C ALA A 286 1.75 -11.17 -12.27
N GLN A 287 2.75 -10.84 -11.46
CA GLN A 287 2.88 -9.53 -10.79
C GLN A 287 3.28 -8.40 -11.77
N LEU A 288 4.17 -8.69 -12.75
CA LEU A 288 4.68 -7.73 -13.73
C LEU A 288 3.73 -7.50 -14.92
N LYS A 289 2.87 -8.47 -15.25
CA LYS A 289 1.82 -8.26 -16.26
C LYS A 289 0.82 -7.24 -15.71
N GLY A 290 1.00 -5.96 -16.03
CA GLY A 290 0.04 -4.87 -15.82
C GLY A 290 -1.37 -5.11 -16.40
N ALA A 291 -1.61 -6.26 -17.04
CA ALA A 291 -2.93 -6.78 -17.40
C ALA A 291 -3.88 -6.95 -16.20
N ALA A 292 -3.37 -7.17 -14.98
CA ALA A 292 -4.23 -7.22 -13.78
C ALA A 292 -4.68 -5.82 -13.34
N ASN A 293 -3.86 -4.79 -13.56
CA ASN A 293 -4.17 -3.39 -13.20
C ASN A 293 -5.35 -2.83 -14.01
N GLU A 294 -5.65 -3.44 -15.17
CA GLU A 294 -6.84 -3.12 -15.98
C GLU A 294 -8.15 -3.29 -15.20
N PHE A 295 -8.16 -4.16 -14.18
CA PHE A 295 -9.34 -4.44 -13.37
C PHE A 295 -9.30 -3.82 -11.98
N ASP A 296 -8.29 -3.01 -11.68
CA ASP A 296 -8.27 -2.23 -10.45
C ASP A 296 -9.44 -1.24 -10.46
N GLU A 297 -10.13 -1.09 -9.34
CA GLU A 297 -11.22 -0.16 -9.17
C GLU A 297 -10.93 0.68 -7.91
N PRO A 298 -11.07 2.02 -7.94
CA PRO A 298 -11.43 2.83 -9.11
C PRO A 298 -10.33 2.85 -10.19
N GLN A 299 -10.73 2.90 -11.46
CA GLN A 299 -9.85 3.35 -12.54
C GLN A 299 -9.75 4.88 -12.49
N LEU A 300 -8.54 5.43 -12.57
CA LEU A 300 -8.34 6.88 -12.56
C LEU A 300 -8.95 7.49 -13.83
N ILE A 301 -9.77 8.52 -13.68
CA ILE A 301 -10.41 9.23 -14.80
C ILE A 301 -9.91 10.66 -14.78
N PHE A 302 -8.85 10.92 -15.55
CA PHE A 302 -8.34 12.27 -15.74
C PHE A 302 -9.23 13.04 -16.71
N ARG A 303 -9.57 14.26 -16.33
CA ARG A 303 -10.31 15.23 -17.16
C ARG A 303 -9.49 16.47 -17.38
N HIS A 304 -9.54 17.00 -18.59
CA HIS A 304 -8.86 18.27 -18.88
C HIS A 304 -9.52 19.39 -18.09
N PHE A 305 -8.72 20.35 -17.62
CA PHE A 305 -9.30 21.54 -16.99
C PHE A 305 -10.12 22.37 -17.97
N ASP A 306 -9.73 22.44 -19.24
CA ASP A 306 -10.47 23.19 -20.28
C ASP A 306 -11.74 22.51 -20.79
N GLU A 307 -12.09 21.33 -20.29
CA GLU A 307 -13.35 20.69 -20.65
C GLU A 307 -14.54 21.58 -20.25
N PRO A 308 -15.48 21.89 -21.17
CA PRO A 308 -16.63 22.72 -20.86
C PRO A 308 -17.48 22.17 -19.73
N ARG A 309 -17.79 23.00 -18.73
CA ARG A 309 -18.55 22.62 -17.53
C ARG A 309 -19.68 23.60 -17.25
N ARG A 310 -20.77 23.09 -16.64
CA ARG A 310 -21.92 23.90 -16.21
C ARG A 310 -21.69 24.40 -14.78
N VAL A 311 -21.70 25.72 -14.61
CA VAL A 311 -21.52 26.40 -13.31
C VAL A 311 -22.76 26.24 -12.40
N MET A 312 -22.55 26.25 -11.09
CA MET A 312 -23.59 26.17 -10.06
C MET A 312 -24.67 27.26 -10.21
N ASP A 313 -25.91 26.88 -9.91
CA ASP A 313 -27.09 27.77 -9.76
C ASP A 313 -27.35 28.74 -10.93
N SER A 314 -26.91 28.36 -12.13
CA SER A 314 -27.25 29.08 -13.36
C SER A 314 -28.76 28.96 -13.66
N HIS A 315 -29.47 30.08 -13.53
CA HIS A 315 -30.82 30.26 -14.07
C HIS A 315 -30.81 30.61 -15.57
N ALA A 316 -29.63 30.73 -16.18
CA ALA A 316 -29.45 31.11 -17.56
C ALA A 316 -29.74 29.95 -18.51
N SER A 317 -30.59 30.20 -19.51
CA SER A 317 -30.92 29.26 -20.59
C SER A 317 -29.76 28.97 -21.57
N LYS A 318 -28.54 29.46 -21.27
CA LYS A 318 -27.32 29.20 -22.03
C LYS A 318 -26.31 28.63 -21.05
N GLU A 319 -25.64 27.55 -21.46
CA GLU A 319 -24.55 26.94 -20.72
C GLU A 319 -23.45 28.00 -20.54
N GLU A 320 -23.37 28.61 -19.35
CA GLU A 320 -22.19 29.36 -18.96
C GLU A 320 -21.10 28.34 -18.69
N VAL A 321 -20.11 28.37 -19.58
CA VAL A 321 -18.89 27.58 -19.50
C VAL A 321 -17.91 28.40 -18.67
N ASP A 322 -17.32 27.75 -17.66
CA ASP A 322 -16.16 28.27 -16.93
C ASP A 322 -15.14 28.82 -17.96
N PRO A 323 -14.62 30.05 -17.84
CA PRO A 323 -13.62 30.55 -18.79
C PRO A 323 -12.46 29.55 -18.80
N GLY A 324 -12.30 28.83 -19.92
CA GLY A 324 -11.14 27.98 -20.12
C GLY A 324 -9.88 28.83 -20.26
N ASP A 325 -8.72 28.20 -20.20
CA ASP A 325 -7.41 28.88 -20.18
C ASP A 325 -7.25 29.90 -21.33
N ASP A 326 -7.84 29.62 -22.50
CA ASP A 326 -7.78 30.50 -23.68
C ASP A 326 -8.47 31.86 -23.51
N GLN A 327 -9.37 31.98 -22.55
CA GLN A 327 -10.18 33.19 -22.31
C GLN A 327 -9.71 33.98 -21.09
N ASP A 328 -8.75 33.45 -20.34
CA ASP A 328 -8.23 34.07 -19.14
C ASP A 328 -6.92 34.81 -19.42
N ALA A 329 -7.00 36.14 -19.45
CA ALA A 329 -5.85 37.03 -19.65
C ALA A 329 -5.16 37.43 -18.34
N GLU A 330 -5.70 37.01 -17.18
CA GLU A 330 -5.21 37.32 -15.83
C GLU A 330 -4.96 36.01 -15.08
N ASP A 331 -4.13 35.12 -15.64
CA ASP A 331 -3.83 33.79 -15.11
C ASP A 331 -2.82 33.77 -13.96
N GLU A 332 -2.16 34.91 -13.71
CA GLU A 332 -1.21 35.14 -12.60
C GLU A 332 -1.86 35.66 -11.30
N LEU A 333 -3.18 35.91 -11.30
CA LEU A 333 -3.90 36.40 -10.12
C LEU A 333 -5.35 35.89 -10.05
N LEU A 334 -5.95 36.00 -8.86
CA LEU A 334 -7.36 35.70 -8.67
C LEU A 334 -8.22 36.93 -8.99
N THR A 335 -9.11 36.80 -9.97
CA THR A 335 -10.04 37.87 -10.36
C THR A 335 -11.18 38.03 -9.35
N GLU A 336 -11.97 39.11 -9.45
CA GLU A 336 -13.17 39.28 -8.61
C GLU A 336 -14.17 38.12 -8.77
N GLN A 337 -14.26 37.56 -9.97
CA GLN A 337 -15.13 36.41 -10.26
C GLN A 337 -14.59 35.14 -9.57
N ASP A 338 -13.28 34.90 -9.64
CA ASP A 338 -12.63 33.77 -8.98
C ASP A 338 -12.83 33.85 -7.46
N LEU A 339 -12.57 35.02 -6.87
CA LEU A 339 -12.75 35.27 -5.45
C LEU A 339 -14.21 35.08 -5.01
N THR A 340 -15.16 35.63 -5.79
CA THR A 340 -16.59 35.49 -5.50
C THR A 340 -16.98 34.01 -5.47
N PHE A 341 -16.49 33.19 -6.41
CA PHE A 341 -16.75 31.76 -6.43
C PHE A 341 -16.08 31.05 -5.25
N LEU A 342 -14.76 31.20 -5.08
CA LEU A 342 -13.98 30.48 -4.07
C LEU A 342 -14.43 30.79 -2.64
N LEU A 343 -14.89 32.01 -2.35
CA LEU A 343 -15.42 32.40 -1.04
C LEU A 343 -16.66 31.61 -0.61
N HIS A 344 -17.36 30.92 -1.52
CA HIS A 344 -18.44 30.00 -1.15
C HIS A 344 -17.91 28.77 -0.40
N TYR A 345 -16.66 28.37 -0.66
CA TYR A 345 -16.07 27.14 -0.16
C TYR A 345 -14.88 27.39 0.79
N MET A 346 -13.93 28.20 0.37
CA MET A 346 -12.60 28.32 0.96
C MET A 346 -12.54 29.41 2.03
N THR A 347 -11.62 29.24 2.98
CA THR A 347 -11.34 30.23 4.02
C THR A 347 -10.81 31.54 3.40
N PRO A 348 -11.41 32.72 3.71
CA PRO A 348 -11.10 33.96 3.01
C PRO A 348 -9.63 34.40 3.07
N SER A 349 -8.92 34.13 4.17
CA SER A 349 -7.50 34.48 4.30
C SER A 349 -6.61 33.72 3.32
N TYR A 350 -7.03 32.55 2.83
CA TYR A 350 -6.23 31.75 1.88
C TYR A 350 -6.32 32.24 0.45
N LEU A 351 -7.11 33.28 0.21
CA LEU A 351 -7.32 33.90 -1.10
C LEU A 351 -6.65 35.27 -1.21
N THR A 352 -5.96 35.74 -0.16
CA THR A 352 -5.25 37.03 -0.17
C THR A 352 -3.85 36.87 -0.77
N PRO A 353 -3.34 37.86 -1.52
CA PRO A 353 -2.01 37.80 -2.14
C PRO A 353 -0.89 37.43 -1.16
N ASP A 354 -0.81 38.09 -0.01
CA ASP A 354 0.24 37.86 1.00
C ASP A 354 0.30 36.38 1.44
N MET A 355 -0.85 35.78 1.74
CA MET A 355 -0.92 34.37 2.15
C MET A 355 -0.61 33.40 1.00
N ILE A 356 -0.99 33.75 -0.24
CA ILE A 356 -0.67 32.95 -1.42
C ILE A 356 0.85 32.92 -1.64
N ASP A 357 1.52 34.06 -1.48
CA ASP A 357 2.98 34.16 -1.60
C ASP A 357 3.70 33.38 -0.49
N ASP A 358 3.19 33.43 0.75
CA ASP A 358 3.69 32.60 1.86
C ASP A 358 3.54 31.11 1.56
N PHE A 359 2.38 30.68 1.04
CA PHE A 359 2.13 29.28 0.68
C PHE A 359 3.02 28.82 -0.46
N ARG A 360 3.18 29.64 -1.49
CA ARG A 360 4.08 29.38 -2.61
C ARG A 360 5.51 29.17 -2.14
N SER A 361 6.01 30.09 -1.32
CA SER A 361 7.37 30.03 -0.80
C SER A 361 7.59 28.74 0.01
N SER A 362 6.65 28.40 0.89
CA SER A 362 6.69 27.15 1.67
C SER A 362 6.66 25.90 0.79
N PHE A 363 5.81 25.88 -0.24
CA PHE A 363 5.69 24.73 -1.14
C PHE A 363 6.94 24.55 -2.00
N VAL A 364 7.54 25.62 -2.51
CA VAL A 364 8.81 25.56 -3.27
C VAL A 364 9.93 24.96 -2.43
N ASP A 365 10.02 25.32 -1.14
CA ASP A 365 11.06 24.82 -0.25
C ASP A 365 10.85 23.36 0.17
N MET A 366 9.60 22.98 0.44
CA MET A 366 9.29 21.70 1.09
C MET A 366 8.69 20.65 0.15
N SER A 367 8.25 21.03 -1.05
CA SER A 367 7.43 20.20 -1.97
C SER A 367 6.15 19.64 -1.34
N VAL A 368 5.74 20.21 -0.19
CA VAL A 368 4.53 19.88 0.55
C VAL A 368 3.96 21.14 1.19
N LEU A 369 2.64 21.27 1.20
CA LEU A 369 1.94 22.32 1.91
C LEU A 369 0.73 21.71 2.64
N GLN A 370 0.54 22.10 3.90
CA GLN A 370 -0.60 21.67 4.70
C GLN A 370 -1.34 22.89 5.29
N LEU A 371 -2.64 22.96 5.03
CA LEU A 371 -3.53 24.04 5.45
C LEU A 371 -4.61 23.50 6.37
N GLU A 372 -4.73 24.11 7.55
CA GLU A 372 -5.82 23.83 8.49
C GLU A 372 -7.04 24.69 8.18
N GLN A 373 -8.24 24.22 8.51
CA GLN A 373 -9.48 24.95 8.26
C GLN A 373 -9.62 25.40 6.79
N PHE A 374 -9.32 24.50 5.84
CA PHE A 374 -9.34 24.80 4.41
C PHE A 374 -10.67 25.40 3.93
N PHE A 375 -11.78 24.77 4.29
CA PHE A 375 -13.12 25.28 4.05
C PHE A 375 -13.51 26.35 5.07
N ASN A 376 -14.24 27.36 4.59
CA ASN A 376 -14.84 28.37 5.46
C ASN A 376 -15.81 27.74 6.47
N ALA A 377 -16.09 28.46 7.56
CA ALA A 377 -16.90 27.97 8.66
C ALA A 377 -18.32 27.54 8.25
N THR A 378 -18.92 28.18 7.24
CA THR A 378 -20.28 27.88 6.77
C THR A 378 -20.31 26.53 6.05
N PHE A 379 -19.46 26.35 5.04
CA PHE A 379 -19.39 25.12 4.27
C PHE A 379 -18.85 23.95 5.09
N ALA A 380 -17.83 24.19 5.92
CA ALA A 380 -17.30 23.19 6.85
C ALA A 380 -18.39 22.67 7.80
N LYS A 381 -19.22 23.56 8.35
CA LYS A 381 -20.33 23.14 9.22
C LYS A 381 -21.34 22.25 8.48
N GLU A 382 -21.76 22.65 7.27
CA GLU A 382 -22.66 21.87 6.43
C GLU A 382 -22.09 20.46 6.15
N LEU A 383 -20.82 20.39 5.76
CA LEU A 383 -20.12 19.14 5.50
C LEU A 383 -20.04 18.26 6.75
N LYS A 384 -19.74 18.85 7.91
CA LYS A 384 -19.63 18.12 9.18
C LYS A 384 -20.95 17.50 9.61
N GLU A 385 -22.03 18.27 9.52
CA GLU A 385 -23.38 17.82 9.84
C GLU A 385 -23.79 16.67 8.90
N TYR A 386 -23.47 16.78 7.61
CA TYR A 386 -23.70 15.71 6.63
C TYR A 386 -22.94 14.42 6.97
N ILE A 387 -21.62 14.49 7.16
CA ILE A 387 -20.80 13.29 7.44
C ILE A 387 -21.22 12.67 8.79
N SER A 388 -21.45 13.48 9.82
CA SER A 388 -21.86 12.99 11.14
C SER A 388 -23.21 12.28 11.08
N ALA A 389 -24.16 12.77 10.28
CA ALA A 389 -25.44 12.09 10.07
C ALA A 389 -25.25 10.73 9.38
N VAL A 390 -24.39 10.66 8.36
CA VAL A 390 -24.08 9.40 7.66
C VAL A 390 -23.43 8.37 8.60
N GLU A 391 -22.53 8.80 9.50
CA GLU A 391 -21.89 7.90 10.46
C GLU A 391 -22.87 7.38 11.52
N GLN A 392 -23.86 8.18 11.91
CA GLN A 392 -24.93 7.77 12.83
C GLN A 392 -25.92 6.81 12.15
N ASP A 393 -26.36 7.14 10.93
CA ASP A 393 -27.34 6.36 10.17
C ASP A 393 -26.80 5.03 9.64
N ALA A 394 -25.47 4.88 9.51
CA ALA A 394 -24.85 3.63 9.05
C ALA A 394 -25.15 2.40 9.97
N GLN A 395 -25.70 2.61 11.16
CA GLN A 395 -26.22 1.54 12.03
C GLN A 395 -27.58 0.98 11.55
N ASP A 396 -28.36 1.76 10.79
CA ASP A 396 -29.66 1.40 10.24
C ASP A 396 -29.52 1.14 8.73
N ALA A 397 -29.30 -0.13 8.35
CA ALA A 397 -28.97 -0.59 6.99
C ALA A 397 -30.00 -0.29 5.86
N ARG A 398 -30.36 0.97 5.63
CA ARG A 398 -31.19 1.42 4.51
C ARG A 398 -30.30 2.03 3.43
N THR A 399 -30.41 1.53 2.21
CA THR A 399 -29.83 2.18 1.04
C THR A 399 -30.59 3.47 0.78
N SER A 400 -29.87 4.59 0.68
CA SER A 400 -30.46 5.88 0.33
C SER A 400 -30.92 5.88 -1.13
N GLU A 401 -31.95 6.67 -1.46
CA GLU A 401 -32.36 6.87 -2.86
C GLU A 401 -31.31 7.66 -3.66
N SER A 402 -30.50 8.47 -2.98
CA SER A 402 -29.43 9.26 -3.59
C SER A 402 -28.24 8.39 -3.95
N LYS A 403 -27.81 8.42 -5.21
CA LYS A 403 -26.67 7.62 -5.69
C LYS A 403 -25.33 8.12 -5.15
N SER A 404 -25.22 9.42 -4.84
CA SER A 404 -24.01 10.00 -4.25
C SER A 404 -23.94 9.80 -2.74
N HIS A 405 -24.98 9.23 -2.12
CA HIS A 405 -24.95 8.91 -0.70
C HIS A 405 -23.89 7.83 -0.39
N PRO A 406 -23.09 7.97 0.68
CA PRO A 406 -21.99 7.04 1.00
C PRO A 406 -22.38 5.58 1.20
N SER A 407 -23.66 5.27 1.45
CA SER A 407 -24.13 3.87 1.49
C SER A 407 -24.23 3.19 0.12
N ASN A 408 -24.15 3.97 -0.97
CA ASN A 408 -24.20 3.49 -2.35
C ASN A 408 -22.83 3.59 -3.07
N TRP A 409 -21.78 4.03 -2.36
CA TRP A 409 -20.43 4.14 -2.92
C TRP A 409 -19.86 2.77 -3.28
N SER A 410 -19.14 2.72 -4.39
CA SER A 410 -18.44 1.52 -4.84
C SER A 410 -17.29 1.18 -3.90
N ILE A 411 -16.92 -0.10 -3.81
CA ILE A 411 -15.78 -0.54 -2.98
C ILE A 411 -14.57 -0.79 -3.88
N ALA A 412 -13.48 -0.10 -3.58
CA ALA A 412 -12.21 -0.24 -4.27
C ALA A 412 -11.66 -1.68 -4.13
N ARG A 413 -11.06 -2.18 -5.20
CA ARG A 413 -10.47 -3.51 -5.31
C ARG A 413 -9.33 -3.48 -6.34
N PRO A 414 -8.39 -4.42 -6.34
CA PRO A 414 -8.34 -5.64 -5.53
C PRO A 414 -7.87 -5.42 -4.09
N PRO A 415 -8.33 -6.24 -3.12
CA PRO A 415 -7.99 -6.08 -1.70
C PRO A 415 -6.49 -6.24 -1.41
N HIS A 416 -5.72 -6.96 -2.22
CA HIS A 416 -4.26 -7.05 -2.05
C HIS A 416 -3.49 -5.79 -2.48
N LYS A 417 -4.18 -4.73 -2.89
CA LYS A 417 -3.62 -3.40 -3.17
C LYS A 417 -4.32 -2.34 -2.33
N HIS A 418 -5.65 -2.35 -2.36
CA HIS A 418 -6.46 -1.39 -1.62
C HIS A 418 -7.86 -1.90 -1.36
N ARG A 419 -8.53 -1.27 -0.40
CA ARG A 419 -9.95 -1.46 -0.13
C ARG A 419 -10.48 -0.22 0.59
N TYR A 420 -11.40 0.50 -0.03
CA TYR A 420 -12.09 1.66 0.56
C TYR A 420 -13.38 1.93 -0.22
N ALA A 421 -14.37 2.55 0.40
CA ALA A 421 -15.53 3.03 -0.35
C ALA A 421 -15.16 4.33 -1.09
N TYR A 422 -15.63 4.52 -2.32
CA TYR A 422 -15.30 5.71 -3.12
C TYR A 422 -16.47 6.23 -3.95
N LEU A 423 -16.40 7.51 -4.28
CA LEU A 423 -17.23 8.20 -5.26
C LEU A 423 -16.33 9.00 -6.20
N GLN A 424 -16.39 8.73 -7.52
CA GLN A 424 -15.62 9.49 -8.50
C GLN A 424 -16.40 10.71 -9.00
N GLY A 425 -15.69 11.79 -9.36
CA GLY A 425 -16.30 13.00 -9.92
C GLY A 425 -17.21 12.72 -11.13
N ALA A 426 -16.79 11.82 -12.03
CA ALA A 426 -17.58 11.38 -13.19
C ALA A 426 -18.94 10.75 -12.83
N GLU A 427 -19.02 10.06 -11.69
CA GLU A 427 -20.23 9.42 -11.18
C GLU A 427 -21.12 10.41 -10.40
N ALA A 428 -20.51 11.46 -9.83
CA ALA A 428 -21.17 12.54 -9.11
C ALA A 428 -21.84 13.58 -10.03
N LEU A 429 -21.42 13.69 -11.29
CA LEU A 429 -21.92 14.68 -12.25
C LEU A 429 -23.45 14.60 -12.44
N HIS A 430 -24.12 15.67 -12.01
CA HIS A 430 -25.50 16.08 -12.30
C HIS A 430 -26.65 15.24 -11.73
N ARG A 431 -26.45 14.48 -10.64
CA ARG A 431 -27.55 13.67 -10.05
C ARG A 431 -27.99 14.11 -8.66
N ASP A 432 -27.08 14.54 -7.78
CA ASP A 432 -27.39 14.91 -6.38
C ASP A 432 -26.43 16.01 -5.86
N LYS A 433 -26.93 16.99 -5.08
CA LYS A 433 -26.18 18.16 -4.54
C LYS A 433 -25.69 17.96 -3.08
N THR A 434 -25.12 16.80 -2.74
CA THR A 434 -24.55 16.60 -1.39
C THR A 434 -23.30 17.46 -1.19
N PRO A 435 -22.90 17.80 0.04
CA PRO A 435 -21.67 18.57 0.28
C PRO A 435 -20.43 17.94 -0.37
N VAL A 436 -20.29 16.62 -0.30
CA VAL A 436 -19.18 15.89 -0.93
C VAL A 436 -19.24 15.97 -2.46
N SER A 437 -20.43 15.82 -3.07
CA SER A 437 -20.53 15.93 -4.53
C SER A 437 -20.25 17.35 -5.01
N LYS A 438 -20.68 18.39 -4.28
CA LYS A 438 -20.35 19.80 -4.57
C LYS A 438 -18.84 20.05 -4.60
N ILE A 439 -18.08 19.47 -3.66
CA ILE A 439 -16.61 19.61 -3.69
C ILE A 439 -16.06 18.97 -4.97
N LEU A 440 -16.47 17.74 -5.28
CA LEU A 440 -15.98 17.01 -6.44
C LEU A 440 -16.37 17.68 -7.76
N THR A 441 -17.62 18.10 -7.94
CA THR A 441 -18.12 18.57 -9.25
C THR A 441 -17.99 20.06 -9.46
N ASP A 442 -18.07 20.84 -8.38
CA ASP A 442 -18.18 22.30 -8.47
C ASP A 442 -16.84 22.95 -8.11
N LEU A 443 -16.32 22.69 -6.90
CA LEU A 443 -15.06 23.32 -6.44
C LEU A 443 -13.85 22.79 -7.20
N LEU A 444 -13.54 21.50 -7.08
CA LEU A 444 -12.26 20.96 -7.54
C LEU A 444 -12.08 21.04 -9.04
N HIS A 445 -13.17 20.96 -9.81
CA HIS A 445 -13.09 21.14 -11.26
C HIS A 445 -13.05 22.59 -11.69
N SER A 446 -13.46 23.57 -10.87
CA SER A 446 -13.48 24.99 -11.29
C SER A 446 -12.12 25.52 -11.73
N HIS A 447 -12.14 26.42 -12.72
CA HIS A 447 -10.99 27.19 -13.16
C HIS A 447 -10.43 28.06 -12.02
N ALA A 448 -11.30 28.64 -11.20
CA ALA A 448 -10.90 29.40 -10.03
C ALA A 448 -10.06 28.56 -9.04
N PHE A 449 -10.43 27.30 -8.80
CA PHE A 449 -9.64 26.40 -7.95
C PHE A 449 -8.33 25.99 -8.61
N LYS A 450 -8.34 25.72 -9.93
CA LYS A 450 -7.14 25.47 -10.72
C LYS A 450 -6.13 26.62 -10.60
N LYS A 451 -6.58 27.86 -10.80
CA LYS A 451 -5.75 29.08 -10.60
C LYS A 451 -5.19 29.13 -9.20
N TRP A 452 -6.04 29.00 -8.18
CA TRP A 452 -5.58 29.04 -6.80
C TRP A 452 -4.51 27.97 -6.51
N LEU A 453 -4.72 26.74 -6.99
CA LEU A 453 -3.76 25.64 -6.85
C LEU A 453 -2.44 25.96 -7.54
N ALA A 454 -2.46 26.48 -8.77
CA ALA A 454 -1.28 26.91 -9.50
C ALA A 454 -0.51 27.99 -8.72
N LEU A 455 -1.22 29.02 -8.24
CA LEU A 455 -0.62 30.13 -7.50
C LEU A 455 0.05 29.71 -6.19
N VAL A 456 -0.56 28.80 -5.41
CA VAL A 456 0.01 28.33 -4.12
C VAL A 456 1.10 27.27 -4.30
N THR A 457 1.20 26.66 -5.48
CA THR A 457 2.28 25.70 -5.81
C THR A 457 3.41 26.33 -6.61
N GLY A 458 3.26 27.60 -7.03
CA GLY A 458 4.24 28.30 -7.86
C GLY A 458 4.28 27.81 -9.32
N LEU A 459 3.25 27.09 -9.75
CA LEU A 459 3.11 26.58 -11.12
C LEU A 459 2.36 27.57 -12.00
N LYS A 460 2.61 27.50 -13.30
CA LYS A 460 1.79 28.19 -14.30
C LYS A 460 0.41 27.54 -14.37
N THR A 461 -0.66 28.34 -14.41
CA THR A 461 -2.05 27.83 -14.51
C THR A 461 -2.21 26.90 -15.71
N LYS A 462 -1.67 27.27 -16.88
CA LYS A 462 -1.67 26.45 -18.11
C LYS A 462 -0.86 25.16 -17.98
N GLY A 463 0.06 25.11 -17.03
CA GLY A 463 0.85 23.92 -16.72
C GLY A 463 0.06 22.83 -16.02
N LEU A 464 -1.12 23.14 -15.45
CA LEU A 464 -2.03 22.13 -14.91
C LEU A 464 -2.94 21.60 -16.03
N ILE A 465 -2.65 20.42 -16.55
CA ILE A 465 -3.28 19.88 -17.76
C ILE A 465 -4.63 19.24 -17.44
N ARG A 466 -4.59 18.21 -16.60
CA ARG A 466 -5.75 17.37 -16.31
C ARG A 466 -5.72 16.88 -14.88
N GLN A 467 -6.88 16.59 -14.34
CA GLN A 467 -7.01 16.10 -12.97
C GLN A 467 -7.96 14.92 -12.84
N ASN A 468 -7.71 14.12 -11.82
CA ASN A 468 -8.63 13.12 -11.30
C ASN A 468 -8.91 13.44 -9.83
N ALA A 469 -10.17 13.33 -9.40
CA ALA A 469 -10.55 13.52 -8.01
C ALA A 469 -11.58 12.48 -7.56
N ILE A 470 -11.33 11.88 -6.39
CA ILE A 470 -12.18 10.85 -5.79
C ILE A 470 -12.44 11.18 -4.32
N ALA A 471 -13.71 11.09 -3.89
CA ALA A 471 -14.01 11.06 -2.47
C ALA A 471 -13.84 9.64 -1.96
N ARG A 472 -13.18 9.46 -0.82
CA ARG A 472 -12.91 8.15 -0.21
C ARG A 472 -13.42 8.11 1.23
N ARG A 473 -13.94 6.95 1.60
CA ARG A 473 -14.34 6.60 2.96
C ARG A 473 -13.65 5.30 3.34
N PHE A 474 -12.73 5.39 4.28
CA PHE A 474 -12.03 4.26 4.87
C PHE A 474 -12.76 3.84 6.14
N ARG A 475 -13.57 2.79 6.01
CA ARG A 475 -14.37 2.24 7.09
C ARG A 475 -13.46 1.55 8.11
N ARG A 476 -13.71 1.81 9.39
CA ARG A 476 -13.00 1.13 10.48
C ARG A 476 -13.18 -0.39 10.42
N GLY A 477 -12.12 -1.12 10.78
CA GLY A 477 -12.10 -2.59 10.79
C GLY A 477 -11.95 -3.22 9.39
N LYS A 478 -11.70 -2.41 8.36
CA LYS A 478 -12.04 -2.79 6.98
C LYS A 478 -11.06 -2.28 5.94
N ASP A 479 -10.83 -0.97 5.91
CA ASP A 479 -10.32 -0.29 4.72
C ASP A 479 -8.88 0.22 4.91
N TYR A 480 -8.14 0.26 3.81
CA TYR A 480 -6.71 0.58 3.69
C TYR A 480 -6.32 0.84 2.22
N ALA A 481 -5.14 1.39 1.99
CA ALA A 481 -4.46 1.36 0.69
C ALA A 481 -2.97 1.09 0.93
N LEU A 482 -2.40 0.05 0.30
CA LEU A 482 -1.01 -0.36 0.48
C LEU A 482 -0.04 0.56 -0.29
N ALA A 483 1.25 0.42 0.01
CA ALA A 483 2.32 1.19 -0.63
C ALA A 483 2.31 0.95 -2.14
N ASN A 484 2.04 2.02 -2.88
CA ASN A 484 2.07 2.02 -4.34
C ASN A 484 3.11 3.03 -4.82
N PRO A 485 4.12 2.66 -5.63
CA PRO A 485 5.09 3.60 -6.18
C PRO A 485 4.46 4.47 -7.27
N PHE A 486 4.95 5.71 -7.38
CA PHE A 486 4.67 6.54 -8.54
C PHE A 486 5.62 6.16 -9.67
N ASN A 487 5.06 5.82 -10.83
CA ASN A 487 5.81 5.37 -12.00
C ASN A 487 5.74 6.36 -13.17
N GLY A 488 5.18 7.55 -12.95
CA GLY A 488 5.16 8.60 -13.97
C GLY A 488 6.57 9.11 -14.26
N GLU A 489 6.83 9.48 -15.50
CA GLU A 489 8.12 10.08 -15.89
C GLU A 489 8.25 11.51 -15.36
N GLN A 490 7.16 12.28 -15.42
CA GLN A 490 7.08 13.63 -14.87
C GLN A 490 6.47 13.62 -13.46
N PRO A 491 6.94 14.49 -12.55
CA PRO A 491 6.32 14.67 -11.24
C PRO A 491 4.84 15.04 -11.34
N GLN A 492 4.07 14.68 -10.33
CA GLN A 492 2.65 14.96 -10.27
C GLN A 492 2.28 15.71 -8.99
N ILE A 493 1.33 16.62 -9.07
CA ILE A 493 0.72 17.23 -7.90
C ILE A 493 -0.36 16.29 -7.37
N GLU A 494 -0.26 15.91 -6.09
CA GLU A 494 -1.30 15.18 -5.39
C GLU A 494 -1.83 16.01 -4.22
N PHE A 495 -3.15 16.12 -4.06
CA PHE A 495 -3.74 16.79 -2.91
C PHE A 495 -4.74 15.91 -2.16
N THR A 496 -4.84 16.12 -0.86
CA THR A 496 -5.79 15.41 0.01
C THR A 496 -6.56 16.43 0.86
N ILE A 497 -7.88 16.45 0.75
CA ILE A 497 -8.77 17.17 1.67
C ILE A 497 -9.29 16.19 2.72
N SER A 498 -8.71 16.22 3.92
CA SER A 498 -9.20 15.45 5.06
C SER A 498 -10.46 16.10 5.66
N MET A 499 -11.53 15.31 5.76
CA MET A 499 -12.83 15.72 6.27
C MET A 499 -13.32 14.77 7.37
N THR A 500 -12.40 14.26 8.18
CA THR A 500 -12.68 13.27 9.22
C THR A 500 -13.12 13.96 10.52
N PRO A 501 -14.38 13.82 10.97
CA PRO A 501 -14.90 14.59 12.11
C PRO A 501 -14.58 13.97 13.47
N SER A 502 -14.23 12.69 13.49
CA SER A 502 -13.88 11.92 14.69
C SER A 502 -12.50 12.35 15.23
N ARG A 503 -12.27 12.12 16.52
CA ARG A 503 -11.05 12.53 17.25
C ARG A 503 -10.20 11.31 17.63
N GLY A 504 -8.97 11.58 18.09
CA GLY A 504 -8.06 10.57 18.65
C GLY A 504 -7.13 9.91 17.62
N TRP A 505 -7.03 10.46 16.41
CA TRP A 505 -6.17 9.96 15.34
C TRP A 505 -4.69 10.35 15.50
N GLU A 506 -4.44 11.50 16.13
CA GLU A 506 -3.09 11.94 16.47
C GLU A 506 -2.69 11.23 17.78
N LYS A 507 -1.47 10.69 17.82
CA LYS A 507 -0.90 10.20 19.08
C LYS A 507 -0.82 11.39 20.02
N ALA A 508 -1.27 11.24 21.26
CA ALA A 508 -1.11 12.27 22.26
C ALA A 508 0.40 12.49 22.47
N GLU A 509 0.96 13.50 21.81
CA GLU A 509 2.22 14.07 22.26
C GLU A 509 1.98 14.55 23.68
N GLU A 510 2.91 14.28 24.60
CA GLU A 510 2.85 14.77 25.98
C GLU A 510 2.98 16.31 25.97
N GLU A 511 1.93 17.01 25.54
CA GLU A 511 1.77 18.45 25.70
C GLU A 511 0.51 18.74 26.53
N ASP A 512 0.73 19.53 27.56
CA ASP A 512 -0.21 19.88 28.62
C ASP A 512 -1.57 20.41 28.11
N GLY A 513 -2.64 19.79 28.59
CA GLY A 513 -3.91 20.45 28.87
C GLY A 513 -4.88 20.60 27.69
N GLU A 514 -6.11 20.13 27.91
CA GLU A 514 -7.27 20.37 27.04
C GLU A 514 -7.52 21.88 26.84
N GLU A 515 -7.17 22.42 25.67
CA GLU A 515 -7.68 23.71 25.18
C GLU A 515 -8.56 23.51 23.94
N GLY A 516 -9.72 24.17 23.93
CA GLY A 516 -10.80 23.94 22.95
C GLY A 516 -10.52 24.46 21.53
N ASP A 517 -11.29 23.96 20.56
CA ASP A 517 -11.16 24.20 19.10
C ASP A 517 -11.03 25.68 18.68
N ALA A 518 -11.50 26.65 19.48
CA ALA A 518 -11.37 28.07 19.18
C ALA A 518 -9.98 28.66 19.50
N GLU A 519 -9.21 28.01 20.37
CA GLU A 519 -7.88 28.45 20.80
C GLU A 519 -6.78 27.86 19.90
N LYS A 520 -7.01 26.65 19.36
CA LYS A 520 -6.21 26.05 18.27
C LYS A 520 -6.21 26.91 17.00
N ALA A 521 -7.33 27.56 16.66
CA ALA A 521 -7.42 28.49 15.53
C ALA A 521 -6.51 29.73 15.69
N LYS A 522 -6.32 30.22 16.94
CA LYS A 522 -5.39 31.31 17.24
C LYS A 522 -3.94 30.84 17.30
N LYS A 523 -3.68 29.64 17.81
CA LYS A 523 -2.34 29.03 17.83
C LYS A 523 -1.85 28.66 16.42
N GLY A 524 -2.72 28.21 15.51
CA GLY A 524 -2.37 27.98 14.10
C GLY A 524 -1.96 29.27 13.37
N PHE A 525 -2.65 30.38 13.65
CA PHE A 525 -2.26 31.70 13.14
C PHE A 525 -0.91 32.18 13.72
N GLN A 526 -0.63 31.88 14.99
CA GLN A 526 0.63 32.24 15.67
C GLN A 526 1.82 31.30 15.36
N MET A 527 1.58 30.04 15.00
CA MET A 527 2.63 29.12 14.56
C MET A 527 3.11 29.44 13.14
N ALA A 528 2.19 29.79 12.24
CA ALA A 528 2.53 30.29 10.91
C ALA A 528 3.38 31.57 11.01
N GLU A 529 3.03 32.48 11.92
CA GLU A 529 3.78 33.72 12.18
C GLU A 529 5.17 33.47 12.83
N LYS A 530 5.33 32.39 13.62
CA LYS A 530 6.60 32.03 14.27
C LYS A 530 7.57 31.27 13.37
N ALA A 531 7.09 30.48 12.40
CA ALA A 531 7.93 29.79 11.43
C ALA A 531 8.65 30.78 10.48
N LEU A 532 8.09 31.98 10.30
CA LEU A 532 8.59 33.00 9.37
C LEU A 532 9.70 33.93 9.92
N HIS A 533 10.07 33.86 11.22
CA HIS A 533 10.87 34.94 11.84
C HIS A 533 12.13 34.59 12.65
N ASN A 534 12.56 33.34 12.79
CA ASN A 534 13.83 33.07 13.46
C ASN A 534 14.63 31.92 12.83
N GLY A 535 15.75 32.28 12.21
CA GLY A 535 16.84 31.34 11.94
C GLY A 535 17.42 30.74 13.22
N MET A 536 17.84 29.48 13.13
CA MET A 536 18.41 28.66 14.21
C MET A 536 19.53 29.38 15.00
N PRO A 537 19.50 29.36 16.35
CA PRO A 537 20.69 29.62 17.15
C PRO A 537 21.46 28.30 17.44
N PRO A 538 22.77 28.40 17.74
CA PRO A 538 23.69 27.27 17.77
C PRO A 538 23.63 26.43 19.04
N VAL A 539 24.03 25.17 18.89
CA VAL A 539 24.22 24.13 19.92
C VAL A 539 25.27 24.57 20.94
N ASP A 540 24.92 24.54 22.23
CA ASP A 540 25.84 24.72 23.36
C ASP A 540 26.17 23.37 24.02
N ASN A 541 27.43 23.20 24.40
CA ASN A 541 28.05 21.99 24.92
C ASN A 541 28.38 22.16 26.42
N GLY A 542 28.15 21.10 27.22
CA GLY A 542 28.70 20.93 28.59
C GLY A 542 27.60 20.99 29.67
N GLU A 543 27.63 20.22 30.76
CA GLU A 543 28.71 19.54 31.48
C GLU A 543 28.18 18.32 32.27
N GLU A 544 29.13 17.47 32.65
CA GLU A 544 29.03 16.25 33.45
C GLU A 544 28.55 16.45 34.90
N ALA A 545 27.88 15.43 35.47
CA ALA A 545 27.89 15.20 36.91
C ALA A 545 27.81 13.69 37.25
N GLU A 546 28.89 13.17 37.84
CA GLU A 546 29.00 11.80 38.38
C GLU A 546 28.12 11.58 39.64
N GLY A 547 27.58 10.36 39.79
CA GLY A 547 26.96 9.90 41.03
C GLY A 547 26.86 8.37 41.17
N LYS A 548 27.81 7.75 41.88
CA LYS A 548 27.89 6.30 42.20
C LYS A 548 26.82 5.82 43.20
N GLY A 549 26.23 4.62 43.00
CA GLY A 549 25.36 4.00 44.00
C GLY A 549 24.98 2.52 43.80
N LYS A 550 25.90 1.62 44.18
CA LYS A 550 25.79 0.17 44.56
C LYS A 550 24.47 -0.60 44.38
N GLY A 551 24.57 -1.72 43.67
CA GLY A 551 23.51 -2.70 43.47
C GLY A 551 23.21 -3.63 44.66
N LYS A 552 22.04 -4.29 44.53
CA LYS A 552 21.67 -5.54 45.18
C LYS A 552 20.90 -6.40 44.18
N ALA A 553 21.42 -7.60 43.93
CA ALA A 553 20.80 -8.61 43.09
C ALA A 553 19.43 -9.01 43.65
N ARG A 554 18.39 -8.90 42.82
CA ARG A 554 17.06 -9.47 43.05
C ARG A 554 16.95 -10.71 42.18
N VAL A 555 16.56 -11.81 42.81
CA VAL A 555 16.27 -13.10 42.17
C VAL A 555 15.18 -12.87 41.12
N VAL A 556 15.50 -13.15 39.85
CA VAL A 556 14.61 -13.05 38.70
C VAL A 556 13.78 -14.32 38.66
N GLU A 557 12.49 -14.21 38.99
CA GLU A 557 11.50 -15.20 38.54
C GLU A 557 11.36 -15.09 37.02
N PRO A 558 11.11 -16.18 36.28
CA PRO A 558 11.06 -16.14 34.82
C PRO A 558 10.02 -15.10 34.36
N GLU A 559 10.49 -14.06 33.68
CA GLU A 559 9.61 -13.07 33.05
C GLU A 559 8.76 -13.80 32.01
N LYS A 560 7.46 -13.90 32.30
CA LYS A 560 6.44 -14.30 31.32
C LYS A 560 6.49 -13.30 30.15
N VAL A 561 6.28 -13.75 28.91
CA VAL A 561 6.22 -12.89 27.70
C VAL A 561 5.67 -11.51 28.03
N GLN A 562 6.53 -10.50 28.03
CA GLN A 562 6.10 -9.11 28.03
C GLN A 562 5.87 -8.73 26.57
N VAL A 563 4.70 -9.08 26.03
CA VAL A 563 4.20 -8.33 24.86
C VAL A 563 3.70 -7.02 25.42
N SER A 564 4.47 -5.94 25.25
CA SER A 564 4.05 -4.60 25.65
C SER A 564 2.87 -4.17 24.77
N THR A 565 1.65 -4.33 25.27
CA THR A 565 0.46 -3.77 24.62
C THR A 565 0.40 -2.27 24.95
N PRO A 566 0.32 -1.37 23.95
CA PRO A 566 0.14 0.06 24.19
C PRO A 566 -1.09 0.33 25.06
N THR A 567 -1.00 1.33 25.92
CA THR A 567 -2.09 1.75 26.84
C THR A 567 -3.27 2.35 26.08
N GLU A 568 -3.00 2.98 24.92
CA GLU A 568 -4.00 3.54 24.02
C GLU A 568 -3.97 2.84 22.65
N PRO A 569 -5.14 2.58 22.04
CA PRO A 569 -5.22 1.97 20.72
C PRO A 569 -4.71 2.94 19.65
N ASP A 570 -3.71 2.53 18.88
CA ASP A 570 -3.34 3.19 17.63
C ASP A 570 -4.38 2.85 16.55
N TYR A 571 -5.03 3.87 16.01
CA TYR A 571 -6.15 3.74 15.08
C TYR A 571 -5.74 3.57 13.62
N GLY A 572 -4.50 3.89 13.27
CA GLY A 572 -4.06 3.96 11.89
C GLY A 572 -4.80 5.04 11.08
N GLY A 573 -4.97 4.80 9.78
CA GLY A 573 -5.64 5.72 8.86
C GLY A 573 -4.78 6.88 8.37
N GLU A 574 -3.56 7.08 8.84
CA GLU A 574 -2.64 8.10 8.32
C GLU A 574 -2.32 7.87 6.83
N GLU A 575 -2.24 8.96 6.07
CA GLU A 575 -1.66 8.94 4.71
C GLU A 575 -0.15 9.17 4.84
N VAL A 576 0.64 8.28 4.23
CA VAL A 576 2.11 8.29 4.36
C VAL A 576 2.71 8.34 2.97
N TYR A 577 3.71 9.20 2.80
CA TYR A 577 4.62 9.26 1.66
C TYR A 577 6.01 8.89 2.14
N MET A 578 6.71 8.07 1.37
CA MET A 578 8.03 7.58 1.72
C MET A 578 8.89 7.43 0.47
N ALA A 579 10.20 7.58 0.64
CA ALA A 579 11.17 7.36 -0.41
C ALA A 579 11.11 5.89 -0.87
N GLY A 580 11.32 5.66 -2.17
CA GLY A 580 11.55 4.31 -2.70
C GLY A 580 12.97 3.83 -2.38
N ASP A 581 13.20 2.52 -2.47
CA ASP A 581 14.57 1.98 -2.44
C ASP A 581 15.30 2.36 -3.75
N ASP A 582 16.32 3.23 -3.66
CA ASP A 582 17.21 3.60 -4.76
C ASP A 582 18.09 2.40 -5.21
N ASP A 583 17.57 1.53 -6.09
CA ASP A 583 18.32 0.39 -6.66
C ASP A 583 18.70 0.60 -8.14
N ASP A 584 18.91 1.86 -8.57
CA ASP A 584 19.33 2.21 -9.95
C ASP A 584 20.84 2.07 -10.22
N ASN A 585 21.62 1.46 -9.31
CA ASN A 585 23.05 1.16 -9.56
C ASN A 585 23.34 -0.34 -9.69
N ALA A 586 22.56 -1.05 -10.50
CA ALA A 586 22.87 -2.39 -10.95
C ALA A 586 23.95 -2.37 -12.05
N SER A 587 25.22 -2.17 -11.66
CA SER A 587 26.35 -2.40 -12.56
C SER A 587 26.39 -3.87 -13.00
N VAL A 588 26.29 -4.06 -14.31
CA VAL A 588 26.34 -5.35 -14.99
C VAL A 588 27.76 -5.90 -14.91
N HIS A 589 28.05 -6.74 -13.90
CA HIS A 589 28.93 -7.92 -13.96
C HIS A 589 29.37 -8.39 -12.56
N SER A 590 28.78 -9.47 -12.04
CA SER A 590 29.50 -10.64 -11.48
C SER A 590 28.51 -11.60 -10.79
N ARG A 591 28.89 -12.87 -10.74
CA ARG A 591 28.07 -14.05 -10.42
C ARG A 591 27.72 -14.19 -8.94
N SER A 592 26.77 -15.11 -8.72
CA SER A 592 26.39 -15.87 -7.50
C SER A 592 25.38 -15.26 -6.52
N LEU A 593 24.17 -15.86 -6.55
CA LEU A 593 23.17 -16.09 -5.48
C LEU A 593 22.94 -14.96 -4.45
N PRO A 594 21.72 -14.39 -4.35
CA PRO A 594 21.39 -13.52 -3.23
C PRO A 594 21.21 -14.38 -1.96
N ASN A 595 22.09 -14.15 -0.99
CA ASN A 595 21.82 -14.47 0.41
C ASN A 595 20.55 -13.71 0.84
N VAL A 596 19.55 -14.46 1.29
CA VAL A 596 18.39 -13.94 2.00
C VAL A 596 18.86 -13.51 3.39
N GLY A 597 18.89 -12.21 3.64
CA GLY A 597 19.18 -11.62 4.94
C GLY A 597 19.99 -10.32 4.80
N LYS A 598 19.32 -9.19 5.06
CA LYS A 598 19.77 -7.78 4.91
C LYS A 598 19.42 -7.08 3.59
N LYS A 599 18.19 -7.21 3.11
CA LYS A 599 17.51 -6.05 2.51
C LYS A 599 16.41 -5.66 3.50
N ALA A 600 16.39 -4.39 3.92
CA ALA A 600 15.24 -3.86 4.65
C ALA A 600 14.03 -3.99 3.72
N ASP A 601 12.88 -4.36 4.25
CA ASP A 601 11.65 -4.32 3.49
C ASP A 601 11.26 -2.84 3.39
N PRO A 602 11.21 -2.24 2.18
CA PRO A 602 11.00 -0.81 2.01
C PRO A 602 9.68 -0.32 2.60
N ALA A 603 8.74 -1.20 2.99
CA ALA A 603 7.50 -0.81 3.66
C ALA A 603 7.54 -0.91 5.20
N VAL A 604 8.70 -1.26 5.81
CA VAL A 604 8.87 -1.29 7.26
C VAL A 604 9.23 0.10 7.76
N TYR A 605 8.28 0.75 8.40
CA TYR A 605 8.53 1.96 9.17
C TYR A 605 8.35 1.66 10.65
N LYS A 606 9.30 2.07 11.50
CA LYS A 606 9.11 1.94 12.95
C LYS A 606 8.31 3.15 13.39
N SER A 607 7.17 2.92 14.05
CA SER A 607 6.47 3.98 14.74
C SER A 607 7.26 4.43 15.97
N SER A 608 8.33 5.22 15.78
CA SER A 608 9.14 6.03 16.74
C SER A 608 9.39 5.48 18.16
N MET A 609 9.20 4.19 18.41
CA MET A 609 9.31 3.55 19.73
C MET A 609 10.74 3.07 20.05
N GLY A 610 11.75 3.57 19.35
CA GLY A 610 13.15 3.28 19.63
C GLY A 610 14.05 4.46 19.28
N GLU A 611 14.72 5.01 20.29
CA GLU A 611 15.70 6.13 20.23
C GLU A 611 16.99 5.79 19.44
N ASN A 612 16.90 5.18 18.27
CA ASN A 612 18.04 5.06 17.35
C ASN A 612 17.62 5.53 15.97
N ASP A 613 17.93 6.79 15.68
CA ASP A 613 17.82 7.46 14.40
C ASP A 613 18.61 6.71 13.31
N GLU A 614 17.92 5.95 12.48
CA GLU A 614 18.29 5.68 11.09
C GLU A 614 17.00 5.92 10.28
N ASP A 615 17.04 6.87 9.32
CA ASP A 615 15.93 7.32 8.46
C ASP A 615 15.00 6.17 8.06
N ASP A 616 13.78 6.12 8.60
CA ASP A 616 12.74 5.16 8.23
C ASP A 616 12.15 5.46 6.82
N GLY A 617 12.77 6.35 6.05
CA GLY A 617 12.39 6.71 4.67
C GLY A 617 11.09 7.52 4.53
N ILE A 618 10.42 7.88 5.64
CA ILE A 618 9.18 8.66 5.61
C ILE A 618 9.47 10.11 5.21
N LEU A 619 8.80 10.59 4.17
CA LEU A 619 8.90 11.95 3.67
C LEU A 619 7.80 12.86 4.26
N PHE A 620 6.57 12.34 4.35
CA PHE A 620 5.43 13.10 4.85
C PHE A 620 4.37 12.15 5.43
N THR A 621 3.78 12.51 6.57
CA THR A 621 2.67 11.76 7.18
C THR A 621 1.54 12.72 7.55
N SER A 622 0.32 12.40 7.13
CA SER A 622 -0.89 13.15 7.47
C SER A 622 -1.94 12.24 8.12
N PRO A 623 -2.09 12.29 9.46
CA PRO A 623 -3.19 11.65 10.17
C PRO A 623 -4.56 12.15 9.68
N PRO A 624 -5.63 11.35 9.82
CA PRO A 624 -7.00 11.82 9.59
C PRO A 624 -7.31 13.04 10.46
N ALA A 625 -7.83 14.10 9.84
CA ALA A 625 -8.15 15.34 10.52
C ALA A 625 -9.41 15.99 9.94
N TRP A 626 -9.97 16.94 10.69
CA TRP A 626 -11.12 17.70 10.25
C TRP A 626 -10.69 18.96 9.48
N ASN A 627 -11.15 19.09 8.24
CA ASN A 627 -11.00 20.30 7.42
C ASN A 627 -9.52 20.68 7.16
N ARG A 628 -8.70 19.69 6.81
CA ARG A 628 -7.26 19.85 6.51
C ARG A 628 -7.03 19.60 5.02
N PHE A 629 -6.34 20.50 4.34
CA PHE A 629 -5.88 20.31 2.97
C PHE A 629 -4.38 20.07 2.98
N SER A 630 -3.90 19.03 2.31
CA SER A 630 -2.48 18.84 2.01
C SER A 630 -2.26 18.74 0.51
N VAL A 631 -1.15 19.25 0.02
CA VAL A 631 -0.68 19.08 -1.36
C VAL A 631 0.79 18.68 -1.34
N VAL A 632 1.16 17.72 -2.18
CA VAL A 632 2.50 17.11 -2.28
C VAL A 632 2.89 17.08 -3.76
N LEU A 633 4.12 17.48 -4.07
CA LEU A 633 4.74 17.16 -5.35
C LEU A 633 5.37 15.78 -5.26
N ARG A 634 4.87 14.84 -6.05
CA ARG A 634 5.29 13.44 -6.01
C ARG A 634 6.07 13.07 -7.26
N ASP A 635 7.30 12.64 -7.06
CA ASP A 635 8.20 12.20 -8.12
C ASP A 635 8.24 10.67 -8.26
N LYS A 636 8.95 10.22 -9.30
CA LYS A 636 9.09 8.80 -9.63
C LYS A 636 9.79 8.04 -8.52
N GLY A 637 9.25 6.88 -8.14
CA GLY A 637 9.82 6.04 -7.10
C GLY A 637 9.24 6.30 -5.70
N THR A 638 8.75 7.51 -5.42
CA THR A 638 8.10 7.83 -4.14
C THR A 638 6.87 6.94 -3.93
N LEU A 639 6.78 6.29 -2.77
CA LEU A 639 5.69 5.41 -2.36
C LEU A 639 4.63 6.20 -1.60
N ARG A 640 3.36 5.81 -1.73
CA ARG A 640 2.21 6.37 -1.00
C ARG A 640 1.31 5.25 -0.50
N PHE A 641 0.83 5.35 0.73
CA PHE A 641 -0.18 4.46 1.29
C PHE A 641 -1.12 5.17 2.27
N VAL A 642 -2.26 4.53 2.59
CA VAL A 642 -3.15 4.92 3.68
C VAL A 642 -3.26 3.74 4.62
N LYS A 643 -2.79 3.93 5.86
CA LYS A 643 -2.76 2.88 6.87
C LYS A 643 -4.16 2.31 7.12
N TYR A 644 -4.22 1.01 7.42
CA TYR A 644 -5.47 0.35 7.82
C TYR A 644 -6.13 1.04 9.02
N VAL A 645 -7.43 1.29 8.90
CA VAL A 645 -8.22 1.92 9.96
C VAL A 645 -8.72 0.85 10.93
N SER A 646 -8.19 0.86 12.16
CA SER A 646 -8.59 -0.07 13.22
C SER A 646 -10.09 0.01 13.53
N GLN A 647 -10.70 -1.13 13.84
CA GLN A 647 -12.06 -1.22 14.38
C GLN A 647 -12.26 -0.38 15.66
N ALA A 648 -11.18 -0.09 16.41
CA ALA A 648 -11.22 0.72 17.62
C ALA A 648 -11.41 2.23 17.36
N ALA A 649 -11.27 2.69 16.11
CA ALA A 649 -11.46 4.10 15.74
C ALA A 649 -12.88 4.60 16.04
N GLN A 650 -12.98 5.84 16.50
CA GLN A 650 -14.27 6.45 16.89
C GLN A 650 -15.21 6.71 15.71
N GLY A 651 -14.66 6.88 14.51
CA GLY A 651 -15.38 7.03 13.25
C GLY A 651 -14.58 6.49 12.07
N ASP A 652 -15.09 6.65 10.87
CA ASP A 652 -14.37 6.30 9.64
C ASP A 652 -13.42 7.43 9.25
N ARG A 653 -12.38 7.15 8.45
CA ARG A 653 -11.60 8.22 7.78
C ARG A 653 -12.34 8.64 6.52
N TRP A 654 -12.45 9.95 6.32
CA TRP A 654 -13.04 10.57 5.14
C TRP A 654 -12.07 11.56 4.53
N ASP A 655 -11.86 11.44 3.22
CA ASP A 655 -11.08 12.41 2.46
C ASP A 655 -11.55 12.56 1.01
N ILE A 656 -11.04 13.60 0.34
CA ILE A 656 -11.02 13.67 -1.12
C ILE A 656 -9.57 13.66 -1.55
N LYS A 657 -9.24 12.74 -2.47
CA LYS A 657 -7.92 12.63 -3.08
C LYS A 657 -7.97 13.16 -4.51
N GLY A 658 -7.09 14.11 -4.80
CA GLY A 658 -6.86 14.65 -6.13
C GLY A 658 -5.47 14.31 -6.65
N GLU A 659 -5.38 14.10 -7.95
CA GLU A 659 -4.15 13.86 -8.71
C GLU A 659 -4.19 14.74 -9.95
N VAL A 660 -3.19 15.61 -10.10
CA VAL A 660 -3.13 16.65 -11.14
C VAL A 660 -1.87 16.48 -11.96
N GLU A 661 -2.03 16.21 -13.25
CA GLU A 661 -0.94 16.11 -14.20
C GLU A 661 -0.43 17.50 -14.58
N VAL A 662 0.88 17.64 -14.53
CA VAL A 662 1.62 18.88 -14.74
C VAL A 662 2.42 18.75 -16.04
N SER A 663 2.46 19.82 -16.84
CA SER A 663 3.28 19.88 -18.06
C SER A 663 4.76 20.09 -17.72
N GLU A 664 5.65 19.80 -18.67
CA GLU A 664 7.10 19.98 -18.49
C GLU A 664 7.47 21.46 -18.31
N ASP A 665 6.77 22.35 -19.01
CA ASP A 665 6.91 23.81 -19.00
C ASP A 665 6.11 24.51 -17.89
N ALA A 666 5.49 23.75 -16.98
CA ALA A 666 4.68 24.30 -15.89
C ALA A 666 5.52 25.06 -14.84
N TRP A 667 6.80 24.72 -14.77
CA TRP A 667 7.77 25.36 -13.90
C TRP A 667 8.31 26.60 -14.60
N ASP A 668 8.60 27.64 -13.82
CA ASP A 668 9.33 28.77 -14.37
C ASP A 668 10.80 28.33 -14.48
N ASP A 669 11.23 27.99 -15.70
CA ASP A 669 12.64 28.01 -16.02
C ASP A 669 13.08 29.45 -15.72
N GLY A 670 13.84 29.63 -14.64
CA GLY A 670 14.46 30.91 -14.31
C GLY A 670 15.10 31.51 -15.56
N PRO A 671 15.20 32.85 -15.64
CA PRO A 671 15.47 33.55 -16.89
C PRO A 671 16.53 32.82 -17.69
N GLU A 672 16.17 32.41 -18.90
CA GLU A 672 17.12 31.93 -19.90
C GLU A 672 18.35 32.81 -19.77
N ASP A 673 19.51 32.21 -19.55
CA ASP A 673 20.78 32.88 -19.82
C ASP A 673 20.74 33.25 -21.31
N GLU A 674 20.12 34.39 -21.63
CA GLU A 674 20.49 35.21 -22.76
C GLU A 674 21.97 35.53 -22.52
N GLU A 675 22.85 34.59 -22.92
CA GLU A 675 24.16 34.95 -23.41
C GLU A 675 23.90 35.89 -24.58
N GLY A 676 23.77 37.16 -24.23
CA GLY A 676 23.95 38.27 -25.13
C GLY A 676 25.31 38.11 -25.78
N GLY A 677 25.32 37.53 -26.97
CA GLY A 677 26.38 37.70 -27.95
C GLY A 677 26.35 39.14 -28.43
N ALA A 678 26.69 40.07 -27.54
CA ALA A 678 27.08 41.41 -27.91
C ALA A 678 28.49 41.31 -28.49
N GLU A 679 28.58 41.67 -29.77
CA GLU A 679 29.78 42.07 -30.48
C GLU A 679 30.65 42.95 -29.58
N ASP A 680 31.93 42.60 -29.43
CA ASP A 680 32.99 43.58 -29.27
C ASP A 680 34.29 43.03 -29.87
N GLU A 681 34.76 43.79 -30.85
CA GLU A 681 36.02 43.70 -31.57
C GLU A 681 37.20 43.92 -30.61
N ASP A 682 38.31 43.19 -30.79
CA ASP A 682 39.60 43.81 -31.16
C ASP A 682 40.79 42.83 -31.07
N GLU A 683 41.49 42.76 -32.21
CA GLU A 683 42.95 42.67 -32.43
C GLU A 683 43.76 41.53 -31.80
N GLU A 684 44.36 40.68 -32.64
CA GLU A 684 45.83 40.69 -32.85
C GLU A 684 46.20 40.17 -34.26
N GLU A 685 47.21 40.85 -34.83
CA GLU A 685 47.81 40.73 -36.16
C GLU A 685 48.58 39.40 -36.37
N ASP A 686 48.64 38.92 -37.62
CA ASP A 686 49.91 38.68 -38.36
C ASP A 686 49.65 37.92 -39.69
N ASP A 687 49.67 38.71 -40.77
CA ASP A 687 50.50 38.58 -41.98
C ASP A 687 50.58 37.28 -42.82
N GLU A 688 50.15 37.50 -44.08
CA GLU A 688 50.87 37.25 -45.35
C GLU A 688 50.67 35.95 -46.17
N ASP A 689 50.61 36.21 -47.48
CA ASP A 689 50.78 35.36 -48.69
C ASP A 689 49.51 34.68 -49.27
N GLU A 690 48.85 35.26 -50.28
CA GLU A 690 49.14 35.32 -51.74
C GLU A 690 48.79 34.04 -52.54
N ASP A 691 48.08 34.29 -53.65
CA ASP A 691 47.93 33.48 -54.88
C ASP A 691 46.97 32.25 -54.84
N GLU A 692 46.17 31.90 -55.85
CA GLU A 692 45.89 32.39 -57.20
C GLU A 692 44.61 31.64 -57.66
N MET A 693 43.82 32.32 -58.49
CA MET A 693 42.95 31.84 -59.58
C MET A 693 42.73 30.32 -59.81
N ASP A 694 41.48 29.90 -60.02
CA ASP A 694 41.09 29.42 -61.36
C ASP A 694 39.56 29.39 -61.54
N ASP A 695 39.16 29.87 -62.70
CA ASP A 695 37.84 29.84 -63.29
C ASP A 695 37.42 28.38 -63.64
N GLU A 696 36.12 28.10 -63.69
CA GLU A 696 35.52 27.51 -64.90
C GLU A 696 33.98 27.54 -64.80
N ASP A 697 33.42 28.26 -65.77
CA ASP A 697 32.03 28.29 -66.18
C ASP A 697 31.55 26.90 -66.64
N GLU A 698 30.24 26.63 -66.54
CA GLU A 698 29.43 26.26 -67.72
C GLU A 698 27.94 26.32 -67.37
N ASP A 699 27.31 27.32 -68.00
CA ASP A 699 25.89 27.44 -68.26
C ASP A 699 25.37 26.24 -69.08
N GLU A 700 24.10 25.86 -68.90
CA GLU A 700 23.17 25.83 -70.05
C GLU A 700 21.72 25.70 -69.58
N ASP A 701 20.94 26.64 -70.09
CA ASP A 701 19.53 26.94 -69.91
C ASP A 701 18.59 25.97 -70.66
N ASP A 702 17.30 26.32 -70.56
CA ASP A 702 16.20 26.12 -71.52
C ASP A 702 15.37 24.84 -71.41
N ASP A 703 14.04 24.84 -71.55
CA ASP A 703 12.99 25.86 -71.38
C ASP A 703 11.65 25.15 -71.76
N GLU A 704 10.55 25.78 -71.37
CA GLU A 704 9.23 25.79 -72.03
C GLU A 704 8.25 24.59 -71.94
N ASP A 705 7.23 24.80 -71.10
CA ASP A 705 5.83 25.10 -71.48
C ASP A 705 4.94 24.10 -72.25
N GLY A 706 3.68 24.02 -71.78
CA GLY A 706 2.54 23.77 -72.67
C GLY A 706 1.31 23.13 -72.03
N ASP A 707 0.39 23.97 -71.54
CA ASP A 707 -1.00 23.69 -71.17
C ASP A 707 -1.83 22.93 -72.23
N ILE A 708 -2.95 22.31 -71.83
CA ILE A 708 -4.29 22.49 -72.43
C ILE A 708 -5.39 21.75 -71.63
N GLU A 709 -6.47 22.48 -71.38
CA GLU A 709 -7.75 22.14 -70.73
C GLU A 709 -8.67 21.18 -71.54
N GLY A 710 -9.73 20.65 -70.90
CA GLY A 710 -10.98 20.30 -71.62
C GLY A 710 -11.91 19.24 -70.99
N ASP A 711 -12.86 19.70 -70.17
CA ASP A 711 -14.28 19.31 -69.94
C ASP A 711 -14.87 17.90 -70.28
N GLY A 712 -15.81 17.46 -69.42
CA GLY A 712 -17.13 16.99 -69.90
C GLY A 712 -17.81 15.75 -69.27
N GLU A 713 -18.76 16.02 -68.36
CA GLU A 713 -20.13 15.46 -68.25
C GLU A 713 -20.50 14.07 -67.63
N GLU A 714 -21.41 14.20 -66.63
CA GLU A 714 -22.71 13.50 -66.40
C GLU A 714 -22.84 12.10 -65.74
N GLY A 715 -23.76 12.03 -64.75
CA GLY A 715 -24.65 10.87 -64.58
C GLY A 715 -25.04 10.47 -63.14
N GLU A 716 -26.16 10.99 -62.64
CA GLU A 716 -26.84 10.63 -61.38
C GLU A 716 -27.42 9.19 -61.34
N GLY A 717 -27.65 8.65 -60.13
CA GLY A 717 -28.49 7.46 -59.93
C GLY A 717 -28.56 6.91 -58.50
N ALA A 718 -29.46 7.45 -57.69
CA ALA A 718 -29.80 6.99 -56.35
C ALA A 718 -30.80 5.81 -56.32
N SER A 719 -30.80 4.99 -55.25
CA SER A 719 -32.01 4.70 -54.45
C SER A 719 -31.72 3.81 -53.24
N ALA A 720 -32.31 4.18 -52.10
CA ALA A 720 -32.40 3.40 -50.87
C ALA A 720 -33.74 2.63 -50.77
N GLU A 721 -33.83 1.78 -49.74
CA GLU A 721 -35.03 1.21 -49.09
C GLU A 721 -35.78 0.02 -49.75
N GLU A 722 -35.84 -1.14 -49.08
CA GLU A 722 -36.99 -1.56 -48.26
C GLU A 722 -36.87 -2.98 -47.65
N ARG A 723 -36.91 -3.02 -46.30
CA ARG A 723 -37.79 -3.82 -45.41
C ARG A 723 -38.07 -5.33 -45.63
N TYR A 724 -37.65 -6.08 -44.61
CA TYR A 724 -38.43 -7.03 -43.77
C TYR A 724 -39.25 -8.17 -44.43
N GLN A 725 -38.82 -9.44 -44.23
CA GLN A 725 -39.56 -10.42 -43.39
C GLN A 725 -38.93 -11.86 -43.32
N ARG A 726 -38.96 -12.40 -42.08
CA ARG A 726 -39.18 -13.79 -41.62
C ARG A 726 -38.04 -14.82 -41.50
N ARG A 727 -37.72 -15.10 -40.22
CA ARG A 727 -37.77 -16.40 -39.50
C ARG A 727 -37.98 -17.65 -40.37
N PHE A 728 -37.04 -18.59 -40.33
CA PHE A 728 -37.14 -19.91 -39.66
C PHE A 728 -35.78 -20.61 -39.74
N GLY A 729 -35.31 -21.15 -38.60
CA GLY A 729 -34.05 -21.85 -38.42
C GLY A 729 -33.63 -21.80 -36.96
#